data_AF-A0A936MZG1-F1
#
_entry.id   AF-A0A936MZG1-F1
#
_cell.length_a   1.000
_cell.length_b   1.000
_cell.length_c   1.000
_cell.angle_alpha   90.00
_cell.angle_beta   90.00
_cell.angle_gamma   90.00
#
_symmetry.space_group_name_H-M   'P 1'
#
loop_
_entity.id
_entity.type
_entity.pdbx_description
1 polymer ?
#
loop_
_entity_poly.entity_id
_entity_poly.type
_entity_poly.pdbx_seq_one_letter_code
_entity_poly.pdbx_strand_id
1 'polypeptide(L)'
;MCWACDRAAHLLVIVALMAHGGAAHAAPGDTLSLKDKGLINAHAESLFKRYIALLDNVAGMDAADDESAMLVQQLIANACEPGRDRMFLGPQVRIEDNVDPANDARTAGRDRPLAEYMNDLLLYFQSTDPLGTAVEARLLKKREPAITDRAFTQVLYELRFLGRHSSSARSYERHLRVLELVAERRPEGGWDVAIATDNFFAPGSAFAEALMEQDIDSLARAGRGELGELSRALAEYRGSFDQALRRDEEERAQRRKAYADAVSTGRSFLERGDHESAMTLFEQARTLDPLAVEPLVLINEVKRAMERKRLKDEAEAAAAIEEGGVLTTLRCYDRAIAAFERADRVKPGDASVKARIDGLRALAAKQAEREKLYRMGDLDKALAEVQAARNGVGRSDDPDLTLLHARILIARDQNGQALQLLGTLLERMPDHVPARDLRASLLERSTVPADRQTAASDLYTLRLKDRWNPGYDHRLAMLLCQDQGKCTEAIALLEETRTRWPFDLETRYQQGVIHLMAARPREALDHLDEALTIDEDCARCHVEKGLALFELDSIAAGERSLERGRAIGLDEAQRSVLHERAAHHLEKAHELQALNANAEADRHFRVACALRDDQPDLRLEKARNLMRIDRYAEAIHDLDQYIASSVTPFVGILERGHCRLGLGEHARAMEDFDVILRNNVERMKHPAMLGKARAHYAMGDAANAESLLKAVLKEERRNAEVLSMLSRIARTSGRLAEAKELGEQAVDADKDNAELHYELGLVYQALRSDEAAVKCFDRSIELGKDKAEAKKQMGRAAMLAGNLKEAVPQFDESLRIRDDVEAARWRAECLRRTGDARQALEQLNLVYEKNPALKNDVTILADLAYLYVLNDMLPLARDHIDRAQAADPLYRYTQLVKACYLHRTGQTEDAATLVRSLVNGGEVKEEDLRRMDVMKEVLSSKAYRSGSR
;
A
#
# COMPACT_ATOMS: atom_id res chain seq x y z
N MET A 1 43.45 -7.97 -78.49
CA MET A 1 43.07 -6.61 -78.94
C MET A 1 41.71 -6.32 -78.32
N CYS A 2 41.79 -5.80 -77.11
CA CYS A 2 40.90 -6.19 -76.02
C CYS A 2 40.88 -5.06 -74.99
N TRP A 3 39.81 -5.02 -74.20
CA TRP A 3 39.67 -4.40 -72.88
C TRP A 3 40.67 -4.92 -71.83
N ALA A 4 41.84 -5.41 -72.27
CA ALA A 4 42.99 -5.83 -71.48
C ALA A 4 44.08 -4.75 -71.45
N CYS A 5 44.04 -3.74 -72.33
CA CYS A 5 45.05 -2.68 -72.37
C CYS A 5 44.83 -1.56 -71.34
N ASP A 6 43.61 -1.34 -70.84
CA ASP A 6 43.32 -0.27 -69.85
C ASP A 6 43.58 -0.68 -68.39
N ARG A 7 43.53 -1.98 -68.07
CA ARG A 7 43.89 -2.48 -66.73
C ARG A 7 45.37 -2.30 -66.40
N ALA A 8 46.24 -2.34 -67.40
CA ALA A 8 47.68 -2.07 -67.22
C ALA A 8 47.97 -0.58 -66.95
N ALA A 9 47.13 0.34 -67.45
CA ALA A 9 47.28 1.77 -67.23
C ALA A 9 46.79 2.21 -65.83
N HIS A 10 45.75 1.56 -65.28
CA HIS A 10 45.24 1.88 -63.94
C HIS A 10 46.17 1.45 -62.80
N LEU A 11 46.90 0.34 -62.94
CA LEU A 11 47.94 -0.05 -61.99
C LEU A 11 49.11 0.96 -61.95
N LEU A 12 49.46 1.58 -63.09
CA LEU A 12 50.52 2.60 -63.17
C LEU A 12 50.13 3.96 -62.57
N VAL A 13 48.83 4.31 -62.57
CA VAL A 13 48.35 5.60 -62.01
C VAL A 13 48.19 5.53 -60.48
N ILE A 14 47.85 4.36 -59.93
CA ILE A 14 47.80 4.16 -58.46
C ILE A 14 49.21 4.24 -57.85
N VAL A 15 50.24 3.80 -58.57
CA VAL A 15 51.65 3.91 -58.16
C VAL A 15 52.16 5.36 -58.15
N ALA A 16 51.59 6.25 -58.98
CA ALA A 16 52.05 7.64 -59.07
C ALA A 16 51.46 8.58 -57.99
N LEU A 17 50.31 8.26 -57.39
CA LEU A 17 49.64 9.12 -56.40
C LEU A 17 49.95 8.79 -54.93
N MET A 18 50.76 7.76 -54.65
CA MET A 18 51.15 7.35 -53.28
C MET A 18 52.55 7.83 -52.84
N ALA A 19 53.14 8.81 -53.52
CA ALA A 19 54.50 9.28 -53.23
C ALA A 19 54.64 10.19 -51.99
N HIS A 20 53.59 10.42 -51.18
CA HIS A 20 53.66 11.26 -49.98
C HIS A 20 53.14 10.50 -48.74
N GLY A 21 53.89 9.49 -48.34
CA GLY A 21 53.72 8.77 -47.08
C GLY A 21 54.83 7.73 -46.99
N GLY A 22 55.76 7.90 -46.05
CA GLY A 22 56.98 7.09 -45.94
C GLY A 22 56.68 5.61 -45.67
N ALA A 23 56.45 4.84 -46.73
CA ALA A 23 56.44 3.38 -46.70
C ALA A 23 57.75 2.88 -47.32
N ALA A 24 58.51 2.09 -46.56
CA ALA A 24 59.74 1.46 -47.05
C ALA A 24 59.41 0.62 -48.30
N HIS A 25 59.91 1.05 -49.46
CA HIS A 25 59.78 0.29 -50.70
C HIS A 25 60.68 -0.95 -50.58
N ALA A 26 60.13 -2.14 -50.80
CA ALA A 26 60.90 -3.38 -50.83
C ALA A 26 61.91 -3.31 -51.99
N ALA A 27 63.16 -3.71 -51.75
CA ALA A 27 64.18 -3.69 -52.80
C ALA A 27 63.89 -4.82 -53.82
N PRO A 28 64.22 -4.63 -55.12
CA PRO A 28 64.02 -5.67 -56.12
C PRO A 28 64.86 -6.91 -55.76
N GLY A 29 64.18 -7.97 -55.28
CA GLY A 29 64.81 -9.19 -54.78
C GLY A 29 64.24 -9.70 -53.45
N ASP A 30 63.44 -8.91 -52.72
CA ASP A 30 62.81 -9.35 -51.48
C ASP A 30 61.69 -10.38 -51.74
N THR A 31 61.85 -11.60 -51.24
CA THR A 31 60.80 -12.64 -51.25
C THR A 31 60.11 -12.73 -49.90
N LEU A 32 58.78 -12.71 -49.87
CA LEU A 32 58.02 -12.93 -48.63
C LEU A 32 58.32 -14.32 -48.06
N SER A 33 58.64 -14.38 -46.76
CA SER A 33 58.75 -15.65 -46.05
C SER A 33 57.39 -16.37 -46.01
N LEU A 34 57.40 -17.69 -45.84
CA LEU A 34 56.16 -18.45 -45.62
C LEU A 34 55.36 -17.88 -44.43
N LYS A 35 56.05 -17.43 -43.38
CA LYS A 35 55.47 -16.75 -42.21
C LYS A 35 54.73 -15.46 -42.59
N ASP A 36 55.35 -14.61 -43.39
CA ASP A 36 54.75 -13.34 -43.83
C ASP A 36 53.53 -13.58 -44.72
N LYS A 37 53.63 -14.56 -45.63
CA LYS A 37 52.50 -14.97 -46.48
C LYS A 37 51.30 -15.47 -45.66
N GLY A 38 51.56 -16.28 -44.63
CA GLY A 38 50.52 -16.74 -43.70
C GLY A 38 49.84 -15.59 -42.95
N LEU A 39 50.62 -14.65 -42.41
CA LEU A 39 50.11 -13.49 -41.67
C LEU A 39 49.28 -12.56 -42.55
N ILE A 40 49.77 -12.22 -43.74
CA ILE A 40 49.04 -11.36 -44.69
C ILE A 40 47.69 -11.99 -45.07
N ASN A 41 47.65 -13.29 -45.35
CA ASN A 41 46.41 -13.99 -45.72
C ASN A 41 45.43 -14.19 -44.54
N ALA A 42 45.92 -14.26 -43.30
CA ALA A 42 45.07 -14.27 -42.11
C ALA A 42 44.44 -12.88 -41.88
N HIS A 43 45.25 -11.82 -42.01
CA HIS A 43 44.78 -10.44 -41.94
C HIS A 43 43.77 -10.12 -43.04
N ALA A 44 44.03 -10.56 -44.28
CA ALA A 44 43.11 -10.39 -45.40
C ALA A 44 41.75 -11.06 -45.16
N GLU A 45 41.73 -12.25 -44.55
CA GLU A 45 40.48 -12.91 -44.18
C GLU A 45 39.75 -12.20 -43.04
N SER A 46 40.47 -11.74 -42.01
CA SER A 46 39.87 -10.95 -40.95
C SER A 46 39.30 -9.64 -41.48
N LEU A 47 40.02 -9.00 -42.41
CA LEU A 47 39.61 -7.74 -43.02
C LEU A 47 38.39 -7.94 -43.92
N PHE A 48 38.31 -9.03 -44.68
CA PHE A 48 37.11 -9.42 -45.42
C PHE A 48 35.89 -9.50 -44.48
N LYS A 49 35.98 -10.21 -43.36
CA LYS A 49 34.87 -10.32 -42.40
C LYS A 49 34.41 -8.96 -41.88
N ARG A 50 35.35 -8.06 -41.55
CA ARG A 50 35.05 -6.69 -41.10
C ARG A 50 34.42 -5.83 -42.19
N TYR A 51 34.88 -5.97 -43.43
CA TYR A 51 34.30 -5.27 -44.57
C TYR A 51 32.84 -5.66 -44.79
N ILE A 52 32.53 -6.95 -44.73
CA ILE A 52 31.14 -7.42 -44.82
C ILE A 52 30.30 -6.89 -43.66
N ALA A 53 30.81 -6.88 -42.43
CA ALA A 53 30.10 -6.32 -41.28
C ALA A 53 29.84 -4.81 -41.43
N LEU A 54 30.78 -4.06 -42.00
CA LEU A 54 30.58 -2.64 -42.30
C LEU A 54 29.46 -2.44 -43.32
N LEU A 55 29.44 -3.23 -44.40
CA LEU A 55 28.37 -3.20 -45.39
C LEU A 55 27.02 -3.54 -44.75
N ASP A 56 26.97 -4.56 -43.89
CA ASP A 56 25.78 -4.98 -43.17
C ASP A 56 25.26 -3.87 -42.23
N ASN A 57 26.15 -3.21 -41.49
CA ASN A 57 25.81 -2.08 -40.62
C ASN A 57 25.21 -0.90 -41.40
N VAL A 58 25.83 -0.52 -42.52
CA VAL A 58 25.33 0.59 -43.36
C VAL A 58 23.99 0.22 -44.01
N ALA A 59 23.85 -1.00 -44.50
CA ALA A 59 22.61 -1.50 -45.11
C ALA A 59 21.45 -1.66 -44.11
N GLY A 60 21.74 -1.78 -42.82
CA GLY A 60 20.75 -1.84 -41.74
C GLY A 60 20.28 -0.49 -41.19
N MET A 61 20.91 0.62 -41.58
CA MET A 61 20.51 1.96 -41.14
C MET A 61 19.26 2.46 -41.89
N ASP A 62 18.44 3.27 -41.21
CA ASP A 62 17.29 3.91 -41.83
C ASP A 62 17.70 5.20 -42.54
N ALA A 63 17.54 5.24 -43.87
CA ALA A 63 17.85 6.39 -44.71
C ALA A 63 16.94 7.60 -44.46
N ALA A 64 15.76 7.40 -43.86
CA ALA A 64 14.84 8.49 -43.51
C ALA A 64 15.25 9.22 -42.22
N ASP A 65 16.19 8.68 -41.46
CA ASP A 65 16.79 9.36 -40.31
C ASP A 65 17.92 10.27 -40.80
N ASP A 66 17.72 11.59 -40.64
CA ASP A 66 18.70 12.63 -41.01
C ASP A 66 20.07 12.40 -40.34
N GLU A 67 20.13 11.65 -39.23
CA GLU A 67 21.38 11.32 -38.54
C GLU A 67 22.17 10.17 -39.19
N SER A 68 21.52 9.24 -39.91
CA SER A 68 22.17 8.08 -40.54
C SER A 68 23.25 8.48 -41.53
N ALA A 69 23.02 9.53 -42.32
CA ALA A 69 24.01 10.03 -43.28
C ALA A 69 25.28 10.53 -42.58
N MET A 70 25.16 11.20 -41.44
CA MET A 70 26.31 11.68 -40.65
C MET A 70 27.06 10.51 -40.00
N LEU A 71 26.34 9.49 -39.52
CA LEU A 71 26.92 8.27 -38.95
C LEU A 71 27.74 7.50 -40.01
N VAL A 72 27.21 7.34 -41.23
CA VAL A 72 27.92 6.69 -42.34
C VAL A 72 29.23 7.42 -42.67
N GLN A 73 29.22 8.76 -42.73
CA GLN A 73 30.44 9.53 -42.95
C GLN A 73 31.49 9.32 -41.85
N GLN A 74 31.07 9.25 -40.59
CA GLN A 74 31.97 8.98 -39.47
C GLN A 74 32.55 7.55 -39.53
N LEU A 75 31.73 6.55 -39.89
CA LEU A 75 32.19 5.16 -40.06
C LEU A 75 33.24 5.05 -41.17
N ILE A 76 33.03 5.72 -42.31
CA ILE A 76 34.00 5.75 -43.41
C ILE A 76 35.32 6.39 -42.97
N ALA A 77 35.25 7.51 -42.26
CA ALA A 77 36.44 8.18 -41.74
C ALA A 77 37.25 7.25 -40.81
N ASN A 78 36.57 6.58 -39.89
CA ASN A 78 37.18 5.62 -38.95
C ASN A 78 37.76 4.40 -39.70
N ALA A 79 37.07 3.88 -40.72
CA ALA A 79 37.53 2.75 -41.52
C ALA A 79 38.78 3.06 -42.38
N CYS A 80 39.04 4.34 -42.63
CA CYS A 80 40.19 4.82 -43.42
C CYS A 80 41.36 5.30 -42.55
N GLU A 81 41.18 5.44 -41.23
CA GLU A 81 42.17 6.00 -40.33
C GLU A 81 43.44 5.12 -40.27
N PRO A 82 44.65 5.69 -40.47
CA PRO A 82 45.89 4.92 -40.41
C PRO A 82 46.12 4.31 -39.03
N GLY A 83 46.38 3.00 -38.98
CA GLY A 83 46.68 2.29 -37.74
C GLY A 83 46.25 0.83 -37.78
N ARG A 84 46.32 0.18 -36.61
CA ARG A 84 46.14 -1.28 -36.43
C ARG A 84 44.78 -1.80 -36.94
N ASP A 85 43.75 -0.95 -36.98
CA ASP A 85 42.39 -1.33 -37.35
C ASP A 85 41.91 -0.75 -38.69
N ARG A 86 42.82 -0.11 -39.46
CA ARG A 86 42.55 0.40 -40.80
C ARG A 86 41.95 -0.69 -41.69
N MET A 87 40.86 -0.35 -42.39
CA MET A 87 40.21 -1.27 -43.32
C MET A 87 40.51 -0.92 -44.78
N PHE A 88 40.47 0.36 -45.11
CA PHE A 88 40.69 0.85 -46.46
C PHE A 88 41.96 1.68 -46.54
N LEU A 89 42.63 1.63 -47.68
CA LEU A 89 43.81 2.46 -47.94
C LEU A 89 43.48 3.97 -47.96
N GLY A 90 42.22 4.33 -47.97
CA GLY A 90 41.75 5.70 -47.80
C GLY A 90 40.36 5.87 -48.40
N PRO A 91 39.76 7.06 -48.27
CA PRO A 91 38.42 7.34 -48.81
C PRO A 91 38.34 7.24 -50.34
N GLN A 92 39.49 7.28 -51.03
CA GLN A 92 39.61 7.18 -52.49
C GLN A 92 39.55 5.74 -53.03
N VAL A 93 39.46 4.72 -52.16
CA VAL A 93 39.29 3.31 -52.59
C VAL A 93 38.07 3.19 -53.48
N ARG A 94 38.23 2.46 -54.59
CA ARG A 94 37.18 2.25 -55.58
C ARG A 94 36.52 0.89 -55.40
N ILE A 95 35.20 0.90 -55.44
CA ILE A 95 34.34 -0.28 -55.33
C ILE A 95 33.45 -0.30 -56.56
N GLU A 96 33.46 -1.40 -57.31
CA GLU A 96 32.52 -1.58 -58.43
C GLU A 96 31.09 -1.69 -57.89
N ASP A 97 30.21 -0.85 -58.45
CA ASP A 97 28.83 -0.66 -57.98
C ASP A 97 27.97 -1.90 -58.25
N ASN A 98 27.56 -2.56 -57.17
CA ASN A 98 26.52 -3.59 -57.15
C ASN A 98 25.37 -3.22 -56.20
N VAL A 99 25.31 -1.95 -55.76
CA VAL A 99 24.16 -1.41 -55.04
C VAL A 99 23.02 -1.24 -56.04
N ASP A 100 23.30 -0.80 -57.27
CA ASP A 100 22.33 -0.92 -58.36
C ASP A 100 22.28 -2.39 -58.85
N PRO A 101 21.16 -3.12 -58.68
CA PRO A 101 21.02 -4.51 -59.13
C PRO A 101 21.06 -4.68 -60.66
N ALA A 102 21.16 -3.59 -61.44
CA ALA A 102 21.35 -3.67 -62.89
C ALA A 102 22.81 -3.91 -63.32
N ASN A 103 23.78 -3.71 -62.42
CA ASN A 103 25.21 -3.81 -62.70
C ASN A 103 25.74 -5.23 -62.40
N ASP A 104 26.53 -5.79 -63.31
CA ASP A 104 27.23 -7.08 -63.16
C ASP A 104 28.62 -7.05 -63.83
N ALA A 105 29.32 -8.18 -63.81
CA ALA A 105 30.65 -8.32 -64.42
C ALA A 105 30.70 -8.06 -65.95
N ARG A 106 29.56 -8.06 -66.65
CA ARG A 106 29.44 -7.86 -68.10
C ARG A 106 29.00 -6.44 -68.45
N THR A 107 28.26 -5.80 -67.56
CA THR A 107 27.79 -4.42 -67.70
C THR A 107 28.67 -3.45 -66.93
N ALA A 108 29.98 -3.73 -66.81
CA ALA A 108 31.00 -2.94 -66.10
C ALA A 108 30.44 -1.74 -65.29
N GLY A 109 30.01 -2.03 -64.05
CA GLY A 109 29.49 -1.00 -63.14
C GLY A 109 30.49 0.15 -62.99
N ARG A 110 30.01 1.38 -62.82
CA ARG A 110 30.90 2.53 -62.59
C ARG A 110 31.68 2.30 -61.29
N ASP A 111 33.00 2.43 -61.34
CA ASP A 111 33.81 2.55 -60.13
C ASP A 111 33.28 3.68 -59.25
N ARG A 112 32.85 3.36 -58.03
CA ARG A 112 32.43 4.35 -57.04
C ARG A 112 33.52 4.56 -56.00
N PRO A 113 33.85 5.81 -55.64
CA PRO A 113 34.57 6.07 -54.40
C PRO A 113 33.84 5.45 -53.21
N LEU A 114 34.59 4.97 -52.21
CA LEU A 114 34.07 4.32 -51.02
C LEU A 114 32.91 5.08 -50.37
N ALA A 115 33.03 6.41 -50.21
CA ALA A 115 32.01 7.21 -49.57
C ALA A 115 30.71 7.29 -50.40
N GLU A 116 30.81 7.38 -51.73
CA GLU A 116 29.64 7.36 -52.60
C GLU A 116 28.98 5.99 -52.58
N TYR A 117 29.76 4.91 -52.63
CA TYR A 117 29.25 3.54 -52.58
C TYR A 117 28.45 3.28 -51.28
N MET A 118 28.99 3.68 -50.13
CA MET A 118 28.31 3.51 -48.84
C MET A 118 27.08 4.40 -48.68
N ASN A 119 27.12 5.63 -49.21
CA ASN A 119 25.94 6.51 -49.21
C ASN A 119 24.85 5.99 -50.15
N ASP A 120 25.22 5.51 -51.34
CA ASP A 120 24.27 4.90 -52.27
C ASP A 120 23.64 3.65 -51.64
N LEU A 121 24.43 2.84 -50.91
CA LEU A 121 23.93 1.71 -50.15
C LEU A 121 22.90 2.15 -49.10
N LEU A 122 23.19 3.17 -48.28
CA LEU A 122 22.24 3.72 -47.31
C LEU A 122 20.94 4.19 -48.00
N LEU A 123 21.06 5.00 -49.06
CA LEU A 123 19.92 5.68 -49.67
C LEU A 123 19.02 4.74 -50.50
N TYR A 124 19.61 3.76 -51.18
CA TYR A 124 18.90 2.99 -52.19
C TYR A 124 18.62 1.54 -51.79
N PHE A 125 19.32 0.96 -50.81
CA PHE A 125 18.99 -0.36 -50.30
C PHE A 125 17.93 -0.30 -49.20
N GLN A 126 17.00 -1.24 -49.23
CA GLN A 126 15.99 -1.43 -48.19
C GLN A 126 15.98 -2.90 -47.77
N SER A 127 16.27 -3.17 -46.51
CA SER A 127 16.23 -4.54 -45.97
C SER A 127 14.81 -5.11 -46.02
N THR A 128 14.69 -6.39 -46.37
CA THR A 128 13.42 -7.13 -46.29
C THR A 128 13.17 -7.79 -44.92
N ASP A 129 14.18 -7.81 -44.05
CA ASP A 129 14.12 -8.30 -42.67
C ASP A 129 14.86 -7.31 -41.76
N PRO A 130 14.16 -6.46 -40.98
CA PRO A 130 14.78 -5.44 -40.16
C PRO A 130 15.68 -5.98 -39.03
N LEU A 131 15.58 -7.27 -38.70
CA LEU A 131 16.32 -7.92 -37.62
C LEU A 131 17.33 -8.97 -38.13
N GLY A 132 17.46 -9.12 -39.46
CA GLY A 132 18.30 -10.13 -40.12
C GLY A 132 19.54 -9.54 -40.80
N THR A 133 20.47 -10.41 -41.22
CA THR A 133 21.65 -10.02 -42.01
C THR A 133 21.22 -9.46 -43.37
N ALA A 134 21.63 -8.22 -43.67
CA ALA A 134 21.35 -7.54 -44.93
C ALA A 134 22.31 -7.96 -46.06
N VAL A 135 23.47 -8.53 -45.72
CA VAL A 135 24.53 -8.93 -46.66
C VAL A 135 24.92 -10.40 -46.49
N GLU A 136 24.67 -11.23 -47.52
CA GLU A 136 25.18 -12.60 -47.60
C GLU A 136 26.54 -12.59 -48.33
N ALA A 137 27.62 -13.01 -47.66
CA ALA A 137 28.93 -13.09 -48.27
C ALA A 137 29.69 -14.36 -47.88
N ARG A 138 30.42 -14.95 -48.84
CA ARG A 138 31.23 -16.16 -48.62
C ARG A 138 32.61 -16.01 -49.24
N LEU A 139 33.66 -16.11 -48.42
CA LEU A 139 35.03 -16.21 -48.91
C LEU A 139 35.23 -17.55 -49.63
N LEU A 140 35.73 -17.50 -50.87
CA LEU A 140 35.91 -18.68 -51.72
C LEU A 140 37.38 -19.11 -51.80
N LYS A 141 38.28 -18.20 -52.20
CA LYS A 141 39.71 -18.51 -52.38
C LYS A 141 40.57 -17.29 -52.06
N LYS A 142 41.80 -17.51 -51.60
CA LYS A 142 42.82 -16.47 -51.36
C LYS A 142 44.01 -16.74 -52.25
N ARG A 143 44.53 -15.72 -52.92
CA ARG A 143 45.83 -15.80 -53.61
C ARG A 143 46.93 -15.87 -52.56
N GLU A 144 48.07 -16.45 -52.93
CA GLU A 144 49.25 -16.40 -52.08
C GLU A 144 49.87 -15.00 -52.19
N PRO A 145 50.23 -14.37 -51.06
CA PRO A 145 50.78 -13.02 -51.10
C PRO A 145 52.07 -12.98 -51.92
N ALA A 146 52.19 -11.92 -52.72
CA ALA A 146 53.34 -11.68 -53.58
C ALA A 146 53.82 -10.24 -53.43
N ILE A 147 55.08 -9.99 -53.81
CA ILE A 147 55.63 -8.65 -53.93
C ILE A 147 55.82 -8.36 -55.42
N THR A 148 55.23 -7.27 -55.88
CA THR A 148 55.58 -6.63 -57.16
C THR A 148 56.38 -5.38 -56.85
N ASP A 149 55.67 -4.31 -56.55
CA ASP A 149 56.10 -2.99 -56.08
C ASP A 149 55.82 -2.84 -54.58
N ARG A 150 54.72 -3.42 -54.10
CA ARG A 150 54.34 -3.58 -52.69
C ARG A 150 53.90 -5.02 -52.43
N ALA A 151 53.89 -5.44 -51.16
CA ALA A 151 53.30 -6.71 -50.81
C ALA A 151 51.77 -6.62 -50.98
N PHE A 152 51.17 -7.60 -51.66
CA PHE A 152 49.73 -7.62 -51.88
C PHE A 152 49.19 -9.06 -51.88
N THR A 153 47.89 -9.17 -51.65
CA THR A 153 47.11 -10.42 -51.82
C THR A 153 45.74 -10.12 -52.39
N GLN A 154 45.05 -11.14 -52.85
CA GLN A 154 43.72 -11.03 -53.43
C GLN A 154 42.78 -12.07 -52.84
N VAL A 155 41.55 -11.66 -52.52
CA VAL A 155 40.52 -12.53 -51.94
C VAL A 155 39.34 -12.61 -52.90
N LEU A 156 39.06 -13.82 -53.39
CA LEU A 156 37.87 -14.14 -54.16
C LEU A 156 36.74 -14.50 -53.20
N TYR A 157 35.59 -13.87 -53.36
CA TYR A 157 34.41 -14.11 -52.56
C TYR A 157 33.12 -13.97 -53.38
N GLU A 158 32.04 -14.51 -52.83
CA GLU A 158 30.68 -14.30 -53.33
C GLU A 158 29.96 -13.29 -52.44
N LEU A 159 29.15 -12.41 -53.03
CA LEU A 159 28.38 -11.37 -52.33
C LEU A 159 26.97 -11.29 -52.88
N ARG A 160 25.98 -11.09 -52.00
CA ARG A 160 24.59 -10.76 -52.33
C ARG A 160 23.96 -9.89 -51.26
N PHE A 161 23.25 -8.86 -51.68
CA PHE A 161 22.38 -8.07 -50.80
C PHE A 161 21.01 -8.75 -50.63
N LEU A 162 20.52 -8.83 -49.38
CA LEU A 162 19.27 -9.48 -48.99
C LEU A 162 18.17 -8.44 -48.75
N GLY A 163 17.77 -7.76 -49.81
CA GLY A 163 16.74 -6.72 -49.73
C GLY A 163 16.23 -6.28 -51.10
N ARG A 164 15.75 -5.04 -51.18
CA ARG A 164 15.23 -4.44 -52.41
C ARG A 164 15.89 -3.09 -52.65
N HIS A 165 15.96 -2.70 -53.91
CA HIS A 165 16.42 -1.37 -54.30
C HIS A 165 15.22 -0.42 -54.38
N SER A 166 15.30 0.74 -53.73
CA SER A 166 14.18 1.69 -53.62
C SER A 166 13.69 2.22 -54.97
N SER A 167 14.58 2.25 -55.96
CA SER A 167 14.31 2.80 -57.31
C SER A 167 14.35 1.76 -58.44
N SER A 168 14.53 0.46 -58.15
CA SER A 168 14.64 -0.59 -59.18
C SER A 168 13.86 -1.84 -58.80
N ALA A 169 13.14 -2.41 -59.77
CA ALA A 169 12.36 -3.64 -59.57
C ALA A 169 13.20 -4.93 -59.76
N ARG A 170 14.48 -4.82 -60.13
CA ARG A 170 15.37 -5.98 -60.26
C ARG A 170 15.75 -6.53 -58.89
N SER A 171 15.84 -7.85 -58.78
CA SER A 171 16.29 -8.52 -57.56
C SER A 171 17.80 -8.61 -57.51
N TYR A 172 18.39 -8.51 -56.32
CA TYR A 172 19.84 -8.70 -56.14
C TYR A 172 20.26 -10.15 -56.42
N GLU A 173 21.20 -10.29 -57.35
CA GLU A 173 21.83 -11.56 -57.72
C GLU A 173 23.13 -11.80 -56.93
N ARG A 174 23.66 -13.02 -57.00
CA ARG A 174 24.97 -13.34 -56.42
C ARG A 174 26.07 -12.95 -57.39
N HIS A 175 27.06 -12.22 -56.88
CA HIS A 175 28.22 -11.79 -57.66
C HIS A 175 29.50 -12.37 -57.10
N LEU A 176 30.37 -12.84 -58.01
CA LEU A 176 31.76 -13.15 -57.67
C LEU A 176 32.58 -11.86 -57.69
N ARG A 177 33.31 -11.61 -56.61
CA ARG A 177 34.08 -10.39 -56.37
C ARG A 177 35.49 -10.69 -55.93
N VAL A 178 36.39 -9.74 -56.18
CA VAL A 178 37.82 -9.82 -55.86
C VAL A 178 38.20 -8.58 -55.07
N LEU A 179 38.56 -8.78 -53.80
CA LEU A 179 39.26 -7.76 -53.03
C LEU A 179 40.74 -7.78 -53.41
N GLU A 180 41.29 -6.62 -53.71
CA GLU A 180 42.74 -6.42 -53.77
C GLU A 180 43.19 -5.76 -52.48
N LEU A 181 44.12 -6.41 -51.78
CA LEU A 181 44.60 -5.95 -50.48
C LEU A 181 46.11 -5.70 -50.55
N VAL A 182 46.52 -4.54 -50.06
CA VAL A 182 47.93 -4.16 -49.95
C VAL A 182 48.38 -4.38 -48.51
N ALA A 183 49.57 -4.93 -48.34
CA ALA A 183 50.20 -5.18 -47.06
C ALA A 183 51.44 -4.28 -46.89
N GLU A 184 51.45 -3.49 -45.82
CA GLU A 184 52.57 -2.62 -45.43
C GLU A 184 53.22 -3.19 -44.17
N ARG A 185 54.56 -3.19 -44.11
CA ARG A 185 55.29 -3.77 -42.97
C ARG A 185 55.37 -2.77 -41.83
N ARG A 186 55.04 -3.20 -40.60
CA ARG A 186 55.10 -2.35 -39.40
C ARG A 186 56.54 -2.19 -38.87
N PRO A 187 56.89 -1.02 -38.30
CA PRO A 187 58.21 -0.78 -37.69
C PRO A 187 58.56 -1.77 -36.57
N GLU A 188 57.59 -2.11 -35.72
CA GLU A 188 57.71 -3.05 -34.60
C GLU A 188 57.62 -4.54 -35.00
N GLY A 189 57.48 -4.85 -36.29
CA GLY A 189 57.28 -6.19 -36.83
C GLY A 189 55.80 -6.56 -36.97
N GLY A 190 55.46 -7.22 -38.09
CA GLY A 190 54.08 -7.54 -38.49
C GLY A 190 53.65 -6.82 -39.77
N TRP A 191 52.41 -7.03 -40.17
CA TRP A 191 51.82 -6.47 -41.39
C TRP A 191 50.53 -5.71 -41.08
N ASP A 192 50.37 -4.56 -41.72
CA ASP A 192 49.11 -3.82 -41.82
C ASP A 192 48.54 -4.06 -43.20
N VAL A 193 47.36 -4.66 -43.27
CA VAL A 193 46.70 -5.03 -44.52
C VAL A 193 45.47 -4.15 -44.67
N ALA A 194 45.31 -3.53 -45.83
CA ALA A 194 44.17 -2.68 -46.15
C ALA A 194 43.62 -3.00 -47.55
N ILE A 195 42.30 -2.83 -47.73
CA ILE A 195 41.63 -2.97 -49.02
C ILE A 195 42.03 -1.78 -49.90
N ALA A 196 42.51 -2.08 -51.09
CA ALA A 196 42.86 -1.11 -52.11
C ALA A 196 41.75 -0.96 -53.16
N THR A 197 41.10 -2.06 -53.55
CA THR A 197 39.95 -2.08 -54.47
C THR A 197 39.02 -3.29 -54.19
N ASP A 198 37.77 -3.19 -54.65
CA ASP A 198 36.79 -4.29 -54.66
C ASP A 198 36.07 -4.35 -56.02
N ASN A 199 36.39 -5.37 -56.82
CA ASN A 199 35.97 -5.47 -58.22
C ASN A 199 35.18 -6.76 -58.50
N PHE A 200 34.34 -6.79 -59.53
CA PHE A 200 33.75 -8.01 -60.06
C PHE A 200 34.83 -8.95 -60.61
N PHE A 201 34.63 -10.25 -60.40
CA PHE A 201 35.50 -11.28 -60.95
C PHE A 201 35.35 -11.38 -62.47
N ALA A 202 36.46 -11.21 -63.20
CA ALA A 202 36.52 -11.35 -64.65
C ALA A 202 37.28 -12.64 -65.06
N PRO A 203 36.62 -13.59 -65.75
CA PRO A 203 37.28 -14.77 -66.32
C PRO A 203 38.37 -14.36 -67.34
N GLY A 204 39.60 -14.83 -67.15
CA GLY A 204 40.76 -14.47 -67.99
C GLY A 204 41.56 -13.24 -67.53
N SER A 205 41.31 -12.75 -66.31
CA SER A 205 42.18 -11.76 -65.65
C SER A 205 43.50 -12.39 -65.18
N ALA A 206 44.56 -11.59 -64.99
CA ALA A 206 45.82 -12.04 -64.40
C ALA A 206 45.62 -12.72 -63.03
N PHE A 207 44.59 -12.32 -62.29
CA PHE A 207 44.16 -13.00 -61.06
C PHE A 207 43.59 -14.40 -61.34
N ALA A 208 42.70 -14.55 -62.34
CA ALA A 208 42.13 -15.84 -62.73
C ALA A 208 43.21 -16.82 -63.24
N GLU A 209 44.22 -16.33 -63.97
CA GLU A 209 45.37 -17.12 -64.41
C GLU A 209 46.26 -17.53 -63.22
N ALA A 210 46.60 -16.59 -62.33
CA ALA A 210 47.36 -16.88 -61.11
C ALA A 210 46.62 -17.83 -60.15
N LEU A 211 45.29 -17.80 -60.10
CA LEU A 211 44.47 -18.72 -59.29
C LEU A 211 44.54 -20.17 -59.79
N MET A 212 44.75 -20.36 -61.11
CA MET A 212 44.89 -21.67 -61.77
C MET A 212 46.31 -22.23 -61.65
N GLU A 213 47.35 -21.39 -61.65
CA GLU A 213 48.75 -21.82 -61.46
C GLU A 213 49.01 -22.41 -60.06
N GLN A 214 48.34 -21.89 -59.03
CA GLN A 214 48.54 -22.33 -57.65
C GLN A 214 48.14 -23.79 -57.38
N ASP A 215 47.23 -24.36 -58.16
CA ASP A 215 46.73 -25.72 -57.96
C ASP A 215 47.57 -26.80 -58.69
N ILE A 216 48.63 -26.43 -59.45
CA ILE A 216 49.41 -27.39 -60.25
C ILE A 216 50.91 -27.42 -59.90
N ASP A 217 51.51 -26.34 -59.39
CA ASP A 217 52.97 -26.28 -59.13
C ASP A 217 53.39 -26.51 -57.66
N SER A 218 52.48 -26.30 -56.70
CA SER A 218 52.78 -26.38 -55.26
C SER A 218 52.87 -27.81 -54.70
N LEU A 219 52.32 -28.80 -55.43
CA LEU A 219 52.45 -30.24 -55.11
C LEU A 219 53.47 -30.98 -55.98
N ALA A 220 53.90 -30.39 -57.10
CA ALA A 220 54.79 -31.05 -58.07
C ALA A 220 56.29 -30.82 -57.83
N ARG A 221 56.68 -29.83 -57.00
CA ARG A 221 58.09 -29.45 -56.77
C ARG A 221 58.65 -29.79 -55.38
N ALA A 222 57.93 -30.55 -54.55
CA ALA A 222 58.47 -31.11 -53.30
C ALA A 222 59.15 -32.46 -53.59
N GLY A 223 60.38 -32.40 -54.10
CA GLY A 223 61.26 -33.57 -54.26
C GLY A 223 61.55 -34.26 -52.92
N ARG A 224 61.72 -35.59 -52.96
CA ARG A 224 61.79 -36.53 -51.81
C ARG A 224 63.00 -36.37 -50.85
N GLY A 225 63.61 -35.19 -50.74
CA GLY A 225 64.72 -34.90 -49.82
C GLY A 225 64.44 -33.81 -48.77
N GLU A 226 63.58 -32.84 -49.07
CA GLU A 226 63.35 -31.65 -48.22
C GLU A 226 62.07 -31.71 -47.36
N LEU A 227 61.27 -32.76 -47.49
CA LEU A 227 60.01 -32.95 -46.73
C LEU A 227 60.21 -33.00 -45.20
N GLY A 228 61.39 -33.41 -44.72
CA GLY A 228 61.70 -33.46 -43.28
C GLY A 228 61.98 -32.09 -42.67
N GLU A 229 62.70 -31.22 -43.39
CA GLU A 229 62.99 -29.84 -42.94
C GLU A 229 61.79 -28.91 -43.18
N LEU A 230 61.08 -29.08 -44.31
CA LEU A 230 59.84 -28.34 -44.58
C LEU A 230 58.75 -28.67 -43.55
N SER A 231 58.64 -29.93 -43.11
CA SER A 231 57.65 -30.34 -42.10
C SER A 231 57.99 -29.82 -40.69
N ARG A 232 59.28 -29.74 -40.34
CA ARG A 232 59.73 -29.17 -39.06
C ARG A 232 59.59 -27.63 -39.04
N ALA A 233 59.92 -26.97 -40.15
CA ALA A 233 59.65 -25.54 -40.35
C ALA A 233 58.14 -25.22 -40.41
N LEU A 234 57.30 -26.08 -41.01
CA LEU A 234 55.83 -25.96 -41.01
C LEU A 234 55.21 -26.17 -39.62
N ALA A 235 55.83 -26.98 -38.76
CA ALA A 235 55.38 -27.20 -37.38
C ALA A 235 55.74 -26.01 -36.46
N GLU A 236 56.96 -25.46 -36.57
CA GLU A 236 57.34 -24.21 -35.90
C GLU A 236 56.54 -23.00 -36.45
N TYR A 237 56.26 -23.00 -37.76
CA TYR A 237 55.37 -22.05 -38.44
C TYR A 237 53.95 -22.09 -37.88
N ARG A 238 53.33 -23.28 -37.73
CA ARG A 238 52.00 -23.41 -37.10
C ARG A 238 52.00 -22.93 -35.66
N GLY A 239 53.04 -23.25 -34.87
CA GLY A 239 53.14 -22.83 -33.46
C GLY A 239 53.29 -21.32 -33.26
N SER A 240 54.18 -20.65 -34.02
CA SER A 240 54.38 -19.20 -33.93
C SER A 240 53.24 -18.39 -34.58
N PHE A 241 52.61 -18.93 -35.61
CA PHE A 241 51.43 -18.35 -36.27
C PHE A 241 50.19 -18.44 -35.36
N ASP A 242 49.92 -19.62 -34.79
CA ASP A 242 48.79 -19.81 -33.86
C ASP A 242 48.94 -18.92 -32.62
N GLN A 243 50.17 -18.69 -32.12
CA GLN A 243 50.39 -17.76 -31.00
C GLN A 243 50.13 -16.29 -31.37
N ALA A 244 50.59 -15.82 -32.53
CA ALA A 244 50.37 -14.44 -32.96
C ALA A 244 48.88 -14.17 -33.27
N LEU A 245 48.21 -15.14 -33.91
CA LEU A 245 46.77 -15.06 -34.19
C LEU A 245 45.95 -15.14 -32.90
N ARG A 246 46.25 -16.06 -31.98
CA ARG A 246 45.58 -16.14 -30.67
C ARG A 246 45.75 -14.87 -29.86
N ARG A 247 46.94 -14.26 -29.86
CA ARG A 247 47.17 -13.00 -29.14
C ARG A 247 46.34 -11.85 -29.73
N ASP A 248 46.25 -11.77 -31.05
CA ASP A 248 45.41 -10.77 -31.72
C ASP A 248 43.90 -11.04 -31.50
N GLU A 249 43.48 -12.31 -31.49
CA GLU A 249 42.11 -12.73 -31.15
C GLU A 249 41.76 -12.47 -29.68
N GLU A 250 42.69 -12.71 -28.75
CA GLU A 250 42.56 -12.44 -27.32
C GLU A 250 42.47 -10.94 -27.04
N GLU A 251 43.34 -10.12 -27.64
CA GLU A 251 43.28 -8.66 -27.53
C GLU A 251 41.99 -8.09 -28.13
N ARG A 252 41.47 -8.68 -29.22
CA ARG A 252 40.14 -8.33 -29.77
C ARG A 252 39.00 -8.81 -28.89
N ALA A 253 39.10 -9.98 -28.26
CA ALA A 253 38.10 -10.47 -27.31
C ALA A 253 38.04 -9.58 -26.06
N GLN A 254 39.20 -9.14 -25.55
CA GLN A 254 39.29 -8.18 -24.45
C GLN A 254 38.69 -6.82 -24.81
N ARG A 255 39.00 -6.28 -26.01
CA ARG A 255 38.39 -5.04 -26.50
C ARG A 255 36.87 -5.14 -26.66
N ARG A 256 36.35 -6.24 -27.21
CA ARG A 256 34.90 -6.51 -27.31
C ARG A 256 34.22 -6.59 -25.95
N LYS A 257 34.89 -7.22 -24.97
CA LYS A 257 34.38 -7.27 -23.59
C LYS A 257 34.34 -5.88 -22.98
N ALA A 258 35.42 -5.11 -23.09
CA ALA A 258 35.48 -3.73 -22.58
C ALA A 258 34.43 -2.82 -23.23
N TYR A 259 34.18 -2.99 -24.53
CA TYR A 259 33.11 -2.30 -25.26
C TYR A 259 31.74 -2.61 -24.65
N ALA A 260 31.41 -3.89 -24.47
CA ALA A 260 30.13 -4.33 -23.91
C ALA A 260 29.94 -3.84 -22.46
N ASP A 261 31.01 -3.86 -21.66
CA ASP A 261 31.01 -3.35 -20.29
C ASP A 261 30.78 -1.82 -20.26
N ALA A 262 31.42 -1.07 -21.16
CA ALA A 262 31.25 0.38 -21.28
C ALA A 262 29.82 0.77 -21.72
N VAL A 263 29.26 0.09 -22.73
CA VAL A 263 27.87 0.35 -23.19
C VAL A 263 26.85 0.01 -22.11
N SER A 264 26.97 -1.16 -21.47
CA SER A 264 26.03 -1.58 -20.42
C SER A 264 26.09 -0.69 -19.18
N THR A 265 27.29 -0.31 -18.73
CA THR A 265 27.47 0.58 -17.59
C THR A 265 26.99 1.99 -17.92
N GLY A 266 27.30 2.50 -19.11
CA GLY A 266 26.84 3.81 -19.57
C GLY A 266 25.32 3.92 -19.61
N ARG A 267 24.62 2.86 -20.06
CA ARG A 267 23.15 2.79 -20.02
C ARG A 267 22.60 2.87 -18.61
N SER A 268 23.22 2.17 -17.65
CA SER A 268 22.80 2.26 -16.24
C SER A 268 22.96 3.67 -15.66
N PHE A 269 24.03 4.40 -16.02
CA PHE A 269 24.18 5.79 -15.61
C PHE A 269 23.14 6.72 -16.27
N LEU A 270 22.83 6.49 -17.54
CA LEU A 270 21.78 7.22 -18.25
C LEU A 270 20.40 7.03 -17.61
N GLU A 271 20.04 5.80 -17.23
CA GLU A 271 18.79 5.49 -16.52
C GLU A 271 18.70 6.20 -15.15
N ARG A 272 19.85 6.39 -14.49
CA ARG A 272 19.94 7.12 -13.21
C ARG A 272 20.01 8.64 -13.37
N GLY A 273 20.06 9.15 -14.60
CA GLY A 273 20.17 10.59 -14.89
C GLY A 273 21.58 11.18 -14.72
N ASP A 274 22.61 10.34 -14.60
CA ASP A 274 24.02 10.76 -14.58
C ASP A 274 24.57 10.83 -16.01
N HIS A 275 24.29 11.97 -16.64
CA HIS A 275 24.59 12.21 -18.05
C HIS A 275 26.09 12.36 -18.31
N GLU A 276 26.89 12.86 -17.36
CA GLU A 276 28.34 13.05 -17.55
C GLU A 276 29.09 11.72 -17.52
N SER A 277 28.77 10.86 -16.56
CA SER A 277 29.33 9.50 -16.48
C SER A 277 28.92 8.66 -17.68
N ALA A 278 27.64 8.74 -18.09
CA ALA A 278 27.15 8.08 -19.29
C ALA A 278 27.87 8.55 -20.56
N MET A 279 28.04 9.87 -20.73
CA MET A 279 28.77 10.45 -21.87
C MET A 279 30.19 9.90 -21.93
N THR A 280 30.91 9.88 -20.81
CA THR A 280 32.28 9.40 -20.73
C THR A 280 32.39 7.93 -21.15
N LEU A 281 31.46 7.08 -20.69
CA LEU A 281 31.47 5.65 -21.00
C LEU A 281 31.07 5.36 -22.46
N PHE A 282 30.15 6.12 -23.05
CA PHE A 282 29.81 5.95 -24.46
C PHE A 282 30.92 6.48 -25.38
N GLU A 283 31.59 7.56 -25.00
CA GLU A 283 32.82 8.04 -25.67
C GLU A 283 33.94 6.98 -25.59
N GLN A 284 34.11 6.32 -24.43
CA GLN A 284 35.02 5.18 -24.30
C GLN A 284 34.61 4.01 -25.20
N ALA A 285 33.32 3.64 -25.24
CA ALA A 285 32.83 2.60 -26.13
C ALA A 285 33.11 2.93 -27.61
N ARG A 286 32.93 4.19 -28.01
CA ARG A 286 33.27 4.68 -29.36
C ARG A 286 34.76 4.50 -29.68
N THR A 287 35.66 4.70 -28.71
CA THR A 287 37.09 4.46 -28.93
C THR A 287 37.46 2.98 -29.00
N LEU A 288 36.70 2.11 -28.30
CA LEU A 288 36.96 0.67 -28.26
C LEU A 288 36.48 -0.06 -29.52
N ASP A 289 35.37 0.39 -30.10
CA ASP A 289 34.89 -0.03 -31.42
C ASP A 289 34.44 1.18 -32.26
N PRO A 290 35.36 1.78 -33.03
CA PRO A 290 35.05 2.94 -33.86
C PRO A 290 34.05 2.67 -34.99
N LEU A 291 33.75 1.40 -35.31
CA LEU A 291 32.87 1.02 -36.40
C LEU A 291 31.47 0.60 -35.91
N ALA A 292 31.26 0.58 -34.60
CA ALA A 292 29.96 0.35 -34.00
C ALA A 292 29.09 1.61 -34.05
N VAL A 293 27.83 1.45 -34.46
CA VAL A 293 26.84 2.54 -34.57
C VAL A 293 26.26 2.91 -33.21
N GLU A 294 26.08 1.92 -32.35
CA GLU A 294 25.39 2.02 -31.06
C GLU A 294 25.95 3.11 -30.11
N PRO A 295 27.28 3.29 -29.93
CA PRO A 295 27.79 4.34 -29.06
C PRO A 295 27.48 5.76 -29.56
N LEU A 296 27.44 5.96 -30.88
CA LEU A 296 27.16 7.27 -31.48
C LEU A 296 25.70 7.69 -31.22
N VAL A 297 24.76 6.75 -31.35
CA VAL A 297 23.34 6.96 -31.03
C VAL A 297 23.18 7.31 -29.56
N LEU A 298 23.81 6.55 -28.66
CA LEU A 298 23.75 6.76 -27.21
C LEU A 298 24.35 8.12 -26.80
N ILE A 299 25.46 8.55 -27.42
CA ILE A 299 26.05 9.89 -27.20
C ILE A 299 25.05 10.99 -27.57
N ASN A 300 24.36 10.87 -28.71
CA ASN A 300 23.36 11.85 -29.13
C ASN A 300 22.15 11.88 -28.20
N GLU A 301 21.72 10.72 -27.70
CA GLU A 301 20.65 10.63 -26.70
C GLU A 301 21.01 11.37 -25.40
N VAL A 302 22.21 11.15 -24.88
CA VAL A 302 22.72 11.86 -23.69
C VAL A 302 22.76 13.37 -23.94
N LYS A 303 23.25 13.83 -25.10
CA LYS A 303 23.27 15.26 -25.47
C LYS A 303 21.86 15.87 -25.45
N ARG A 304 20.87 15.19 -26.03
CA ARG A 304 19.47 15.66 -26.03
C ARG A 304 18.89 15.72 -24.61
N ALA A 305 19.21 14.74 -23.77
CA ALA A 305 18.75 14.72 -22.38
C ALA A 305 19.37 15.85 -21.55
N MET A 306 20.67 16.13 -21.74
CA MET A 306 21.34 17.29 -21.14
C MET A 306 20.73 18.62 -21.61
N GLU A 307 20.42 18.75 -22.90
CA GLU A 307 19.80 19.96 -23.44
C GLU A 307 18.38 20.19 -22.90
N ARG A 308 17.57 19.13 -22.79
CA ARG A 308 16.26 19.21 -22.13
C ARG A 308 16.36 19.65 -20.68
N LYS A 309 17.34 19.12 -19.94
CA LYS A 309 17.62 19.54 -18.56
C LYS A 309 18.02 21.01 -18.51
N ARG A 310 18.94 21.43 -19.38
CA ARG A 310 19.38 22.83 -19.48
C ARG A 310 18.22 23.79 -19.73
N LEU A 311 17.34 23.49 -20.68
CA LEU A 311 16.16 24.32 -20.98
C LEU A 311 15.19 24.39 -19.80
N LYS A 312 15.01 23.28 -19.06
CA LYS A 312 14.20 23.25 -17.84
C LYS A 312 14.81 24.11 -16.74
N ASP A 313 16.12 23.97 -16.51
CA ASP A 313 16.88 24.75 -15.53
C ASP A 313 16.85 26.26 -15.89
N GLU A 314 16.96 26.61 -17.19
CA GLU A 314 16.82 28.00 -17.65
C GLU A 314 15.42 28.57 -17.41
N ALA A 315 14.37 27.79 -17.66
CA ALA A 315 12.99 28.20 -17.38
C ALA A 315 12.73 28.37 -15.86
N GLU A 316 13.24 27.47 -15.03
CA GLU A 316 13.13 27.54 -13.57
C GLU A 316 13.88 28.76 -13.01
N ALA A 317 15.10 29.01 -13.46
CA ALA A 317 15.87 30.19 -13.07
C ALA A 317 15.16 31.49 -13.49
N ALA A 318 14.60 31.56 -14.70
CA ALA A 318 13.85 32.72 -15.16
C ALA A 318 12.60 32.99 -14.31
N ALA A 319 11.83 31.95 -13.99
CA ALA A 319 10.65 32.06 -13.14
C ALA A 319 11.02 32.54 -11.71
N ALA A 320 12.11 32.00 -11.14
CA ALA A 320 12.60 32.41 -9.83
C ALA A 320 13.11 33.87 -9.80
N ILE A 321 13.70 34.34 -10.90
CA ILE A 321 14.12 35.75 -11.07
C ILE A 321 12.91 36.68 -11.16
N GLU A 322 11.86 36.30 -11.90
CA GLU A 322 10.61 37.04 -12.00
C GLU A 322 9.94 37.16 -10.62
N GLU A 323 9.80 36.04 -9.91
CA GLU A 323 9.28 35.99 -8.54
C GLU A 323 10.07 36.91 -7.60
N GLY A 324 11.40 36.79 -7.57
CA GLY A 324 12.26 37.64 -6.75
C GLY A 324 12.10 39.12 -7.08
N GLY A 325 11.93 39.46 -8.36
CA GLY A 325 11.66 40.82 -8.83
C GLY A 325 10.34 41.38 -8.31
N VAL A 326 9.26 40.62 -8.43
CA VAL A 326 7.93 41.03 -7.92
C VAL A 326 7.95 41.12 -6.40
N LEU A 327 8.52 40.15 -5.69
CA LEU A 327 8.61 40.20 -4.22
C LEU A 327 9.44 41.40 -3.72
N THR A 328 10.44 41.83 -4.50
CA THR A 328 11.21 43.04 -4.22
C THR A 328 10.33 44.30 -4.28
N THR A 329 9.44 44.42 -5.29
CA THR A 329 8.52 45.56 -5.40
C THR A 329 7.43 45.53 -4.32
N LEU A 330 7.01 44.33 -3.91
CA LEU A 330 6.07 44.12 -2.81
C LEU A 330 6.70 44.27 -1.40
N ARG A 331 8.02 44.51 -1.33
CA ARG A 331 8.79 44.74 -0.09
C ARG A 331 8.84 43.51 0.82
N CYS A 332 8.75 42.32 0.23
CA CYS A 332 8.90 41.02 0.88
C CYS A 332 10.35 40.52 0.77
N TYR A 333 11.29 41.24 1.40
CA TYR A 333 12.72 41.09 1.13
C TYR A 333 13.28 39.68 1.38
N ASP A 334 12.90 39.02 2.48
CA ASP A 334 13.42 37.68 2.81
C ASP A 334 13.01 36.63 1.77
N ARG A 335 11.75 36.70 1.30
CA ARG A 335 11.26 35.80 0.24
C ARG A 335 11.85 36.14 -1.12
N ALA A 336 12.07 37.43 -1.41
CA ALA A 336 12.77 37.84 -2.62
C ALA A 336 14.21 37.29 -2.65
N ILE A 337 14.93 37.33 -1.52
CA ILE A 337 16.25 36.73 -1.37
C ILE A 337 16.19 35.23 -1.66
N ALA A 338 15.25 34.50 -1.02
CA ALA A 338 15.10 33.06 -1.23
C ALA A 338 14.80 32.68 -2.70
N ALA A 339 13.98 33.48 -3.39
CA ALA A 339 13.70 33.30 -4.81
C ALA A 339 14.95 33.51 -5.67
N PHE A 340 15.73 34.57 -5.43
CA PHE A 340 17.00 34.78 -6.14
C PHE A 340 18.06 33.74 -5.81
N GLU A 341 18.12 33.23 -4.57
CA GLU A 341 19.00 32.13 -4.20
C GLU A 341 18.62 30.81 -4.89
N ARG A 342 17.33 30.54 -5.11
CA ARG A 342 16.89 29.43 -5.97
C ARG A 342 17.41 29.61 -7.39
N ALA A 343 17.29 30.81 -7.96
CA ALA A 343 17.83 31.10 -9.29
C ALA A 343 19.35 30.88 -9.37
N ASP A 344 20.12 31.32 -8.37
CA ASP A 344 21.59 31.11 -8.32
C ASP A 344 21.95 29.64 -8.08
N ARG A 345 21.13 28.85 -7.37
CA ARG A 345 21.35 27.40 -7.23
C ARG A 345 21.19 26.66 -8.56
N VAL A 346 20.16 27.01 -9.32
CA VAL A 346 19.88 26.38 -10.62
C VAL A 346 20.89 26.84 -11.68
N LYS A 347 21.24 28.13 -11.68
CA LYS A 347 22.21 28.72 -12.61
C LYS A 347 23.29 29.53 -11.86
N PRO A 348 24.30 28.85 -11.31
CA PRO A 348 25.34 29.53 -10.54
C PRO A 348 26.20 30.42 -11.42
N GLY A 349 26.55 31.61 -10.89
CA GLY A 349 27.52 32.51 -11.52
C GLY A 349 26.92 33.70 -12.27
N ASP A 350 25.59 33.90 -12.22
CA ASP A 350 24.97 35.13 -12.69
C ASP A 350 25.26 36.29 -11.72
N ALA A 351 26.19 37.17 -12.12
CA ALA A 351 26.58 38.33 -11.32
C ALA A 351 25.41 39.31 -11.05
N SER A 352 24.41 39.36 -11.93
CA SER A 352 23.21 40.20 -11.76
C SER A 352 22.34 39.69 -10.62
N VAL A 353 22.15 38.37 -10.54
CA VAL A 353 21.38 37.72 -9.46
C VAL A 353 22.08 37.91 -8.11
N LYS A 354 23.41 37.71 -8.06
CA LYS A 354 24.20 37.93 -6.83
C LYS A 354 24.15 39.37 -6.34
N ALA A 355 24.28 40.34 -7.24
CA ALA A 355 24.17 41.76 -6.87
C ALA A 355 22.78 42.11 -6.30
N ARG A 356 21.71 41.52 -6.83
CA ARG A 356 20.34 41.68 -6.29
C ARG A 356 20.20 41.08 -4.89
N ILE A 357 20.74 39.88 -4.66
CA ILE A 357 20.75 39.23 -3.32
C ILE A 357 21.47 40.12 -2.31
N ASP A 358 22.66 40.62 -2.63
CA ASP A 358 23.44 41.46 -1.73
C ASP A 358 22.74 42.79 -1.42
N GLY A 359 22.14 43.42 -2.44
CA GLY A 359 21.33 44.63 -2.27
C GLY A 359 20.14 44.41 -1.35
N LEU A 360 19.42 43.30 -1.52
CA LEU A 360 18.28 42.93 -0.67
C LEU A 360 18.71 42.60 0.76
N ARG A 361 19.83 41.90 0.96
CA ARG A 361 20.38 41.62 2.30
C ARG A 361 20.74 42.91 3.04
N ALA A 362 21.25 43.92 2.33
CA ALA A 362 21.51 45.23 2.92
C ALA A 362 20.22 45.95 3.35
N LEU A 363 19.13 45.82 2.57
CA LEU A 363 17.81 46.34 2.94
C LEU A 363 17.21 45.60 4.14
N ALA A 364 17.26 44.26 4.13
CA ALA A 364 16.80 43.42 5.22
C ALA A 364 17.57 43.69 6.53
N ALA A 365 18.89 43.91 6.45
CA ALA A 365 19.71 44.28 7.60
C ALA A 365 19.32 45.65 8.19
N LYS A 366 19.03 46.64 7.34
CA LYS A 366 18.52 47.95 7.80
C LYS A 366 17.17 47.82 8.50
N GLN A 367 16.28 46.96 8.00
CA GLN A 367 15.00 46.68 8.64
C GLN A 367 15.19 45.96 9.97
N ALA A 368 16.05 44.93 10.01
CA ALA A 368 16.35 44.19 11.24
C ALA A 368 16.91 45.08 12.35
N GLU A 369 17.79 46.04 12.02
CA GLU A 369 18.31 46.98 13.02
C GLU A 369 17.21 47.92 13.56
N ARG A 370 16.28 48.37 12.70
CA ARG A 370 15.10 49.15 13.13
C ARG A 370 14.17 48.34 14.04
N GLU A 371 14.06 47.03 13.80
CA GLU A 371 13.21 46.12 14.57
C GLU A 371 13.89 45.55 15.82
N LYS A 372 15.15 45.90 16.08
CA LYS A 372 15.97 45.30 17.13
C LYS A 372 15.34 45.37 18.51
N LEU A 373 14.90 46.54 18.94
CA LEU A 373 14.26 46.72 20.26
C LEU A 373 12.94 45.95 20.38
N TYR A 374 12.15 45.92 19.29
CA TYR A 374 10.93 45.13 19.23
C TYR A 374 11.22 43.62 19.38
N ARG A 375 12.24 43.10 18.68
CA ARG A 375 12.66 41.69 18.80
C ARG A 375 13.25 41.34 20.17
N MET A 376 13.85 42.31 20.86
CA MET A 376 14.32 42.15 22.25
C MET A 376 13.18 42.19 23.28
N GLY A 377 11.95 42.49 22.88
CA GLY A 377 10.79 42.58 23.76
C GLY A 377 10.68 43.89 24.55
N ASP A 378 11.56 44.87 24.31
CA ASP A 378 11.52 46.18 24.96
C ASP A 378 10.53 47.10 24.22
N LEU A 379 9.23 46.78 24.36
CA LEU A 379 8.15 47.38 23.57
C LEU A 379 7.98 48.88 23.83
N ASP A 380 8.25 49.36 25.05
CA ASP A 380 8.12 50.78 25.40
C ASP A 380 9.22 51.63 24.74
N LYS A 381 10.47 51.17 24.77
CA LYS A 381 11.56 51.86 24.07
C LYS A 381 11.41 51.77 22.56
N ALA A 382 11.02 50.61 22.04
CA ALA A 382 10.72 50.44 20.62
C ALA A 382 9.62 51.42 20.16
N LEU A 383 8.54 51.56 20.95
CA LEU A 383 7.47 52.50 20.65
C LEU A 383 7.97 53.96 20.66
N ALA A 384 8.73 54.34 21.69
CA ALA A 384 9.27 55.69 21.82
C ALA A 384 10.21 56.05 20.65
N GLU A 385 11.10 55.13 20.26
CA GLU A 385 11.99 55.34 19.12
C GLU A 385 11.23 55.42 17.79
N VAL A 386 10.23 54.57 17.57
CA VAL A 386 9.42 54.60 16.35
C VAL A 386 8.59 55.88 16.27
N GLN A 387 8.01 56.34 17.39
CA GLN A 387 7.28 57.60 17.45
C GLN A 387 8.20 58.79 17.23
N ALA A 388 9.38 58.82 17.86
CA ALA A 388 10.38 59.86 17.64
C ALA A 388 10.85 59.90 16.18
N ALA A 389 11.08 58.73 15.57
CA ALA A 389 11.47 58.61 14.16
C ALA A 389 10.37 59.11 13.20
N ARG A 390 9.09 58.85 13.51
CA ARG A 390 7.95 59.35 12.73
C ARG A 390 7.71 60.85 12.91
N ASN A 391 8.05 61.42 14.07
CA ASN A 391 7.89 62.86 14.33
C ASN A 391 9.05 63.72 13.77
N GLY A 392 10.08 63.10 13.18
CA GLY A 392 11.20 63.80 12.55
C GLY A 392 10.86 64.40 11.17
N VAL A 393 11.51 65.52 10.83
CA VAL A 393 11.30 66.23 9.55
C VAL A 393 11.57 65.31 8.36
N GLY A 394 10.56 65.13 7.50
CA GLY A 394 10.64 64.32 6.28
C GLY A 394 10.51 62.79 6.47
N ARG A 395 10.18 62.31 7.69
CA ARG A 395 10.08 60.87 8.01
C ARG A 395 8.72 60.41 8.55
N SER A 396 7.73 61.30 8.65
CA SER A 396 6.38 60.93 9.11
C SER A 396 5.63 59.98 8.18
N ASP A 397 6.10 59.84 6.95
CA ASP A 397 5.48 59.08 5.87
C ASP A 397 6.17 57.76 5.52
N ASP A 398 7.13 57.27 6.31
CA ASP A 398 7.78 55.98 6.06
C ASP A 398 6.81 54.80 6.33
N PRO A 399 6.41 54.03 5.30
CA PRO A 399 5.57 52.84 5.47
C PRO A 399 6.12 51.80 6.44
N ASP A 400 7.43 51.58 6.47
CA ASP A 400 8.04 50.53 7.29
C ASP A 400 8.00 50.90 8.77
N LEU A 401 8.18 52.18 9.07
CA LEU A 401 8.02 52.70 10.43
C LEU A 401 6.56 52.64 10.88
N THR A 402 5.62 52.86 9.96
CA THR A 402 4.18 52.71 10.24
C THR A 402 3.83 51.24 10.50
N LEU A 403 4.31 50.32 9.66
CA LEU A 403 4.13 48.88 9.87
C LEU A 403 4.72 48.41 11.21
N LEU A 404 5.94 48.85 11.55
CA LEU A 404 6.59 48.52 12.82
C LEU A 404 5.81 49.08 14.02
N HIS A 405 5.30 50.32 13.92
CA HIS A 405 4.42 50.87 14.94
C HIS A 405 3.18 49.99 15.15
N ALA A 406 2.51 49.56 14.07
CA ALA A 406 1.37 48.65 14.18
C ALA A 406 1.74 47.32 14.86
N ARG A 407 2.88 46.70 14.51
CA ARG A 407 3.37 45.47 15.16
C ARG A 407 3.60 45.65 16.67
N ILE A 408 4.18 46.78 17.07
CA ILE A 408 4.41 47.11 18.48
C ILE A 408 3.07 47.28 19.21
N LEU A 409 2.09 47.95 18.61
CA LEU A 409 0.75 48.11 19.19
C LEU A 409 0.04 46.76 19.38
N ILE A 410 0.13 45.86 18.41
CA ILE A 410 -0.42 44.49 18.52
C ILE A 410 0.24 43.73 19.67
N ALA A 411 1.57 43.80 19.81
CA ALA A 411 2.28 43.16 20.91
C ALA A 411 1.93 43.74 22.29
N ARG A 412 1.33 44.94 22.34
CA ARG A 412 0.80 45.59 23.54
C ARG A 412 -0.70 45.40 23.73
N ASP A 413 -1.33 44.54 22.92
CA ASP A 413 -2.78 44.30 22.89
C ASP A 413 -3.63 45.56 22.56
N GLN A 414 -3.03 46.53 21.86
CA GLN A 414 -3.69 47.76 21.40
C GLN A 414 -4.24 47.61 19.98
N ASN A 415 -5.00 46.53 19.76
CA ASN A 415 -5.42 46.07 18.43
C ASN A 415 -6.25 47.10 17.66
N GLY A 416 -7.13 47.85 18.32
CA GLY A 416 -7.92 48.89 17.68
C GLY A 416 -7.08 50.04 17.08
N GLN A 417 -6.03 50.47 17.80
CA GLN A 417 -5.12 51.50 17.29
C GLN A 417 -4.26 50.96 16.14
N ALA A 418 -3.81 49.70 16.24
CA ALA A 418 -3.08 49.03 15.17
C ALA A 418 -3.92 48.93 13.89
N LEU A 419 -5.20 48.55 13.99
CA LEU A 419 -6.13 48.47 12.85
C LEU A 419 -6.35 49.82 12.18
N GLN A 420 -6.53 50.90 12.95
CA GLN A 420 -6.61 52.26 12.39
C GLN A 420 -5.33 52.64 11.63
N LEU A 421 -4.18 52.33 12.22
CA LEU A 421 -2.88 52.62 11.63
C LEU A 421 -2.66 51.84 10.32
N LEU A 422 -3.03 50.56 10.29
CA LEU A 422 -2.94 49.71 9.10
C LEU A 422 -3.97 50.14 8.04
N GLY A 423 -5.18 50.53 8.45
CA GLY A 423 -6.20 51.09 7.56
C GLY A 423 -5.73 52.34 6.84
N THR A 424 -5.27 53.35 7.59
CA THR A 424 -4.73 54.59 7.01
C THR A 424 -3.51 54.36 6.10
N LEU A 425 -2.66 53.38 6.43
CA LEU A 425 -1.54 52.99 5.58
C LEU A 425 -2.02 52.39 4.26
N LEU A 426 -3.03 51.51 4.28
CA LEU A 426 -3.56 50.83 3.10
C LEU A 426 -4.46 51.71 2.24
N GLU A 427 -5.10 52.74 2.81
CA GLU A 427 -5.79 53.78 2.03
C GLU A 427 -4.80 54.58 1.17
N ARG A 428 -3.63 54.89 1.73
CA ARG A 428 -2.55 55.60 1.02
C ARG A 428 -1.77 54.71 0.07
N MET A 429 -1.48 53.48 0.49
CA MET A 429 -0.72 52.50 -0.28
C MET A 429 -1.47 51.17 -0.35
N PRO A 430 -2.43 51.07 -1.28
CA PRO A 430 -3.24 49.86 -1.45
C PRO A 430 -2.42 48.63 -1.82
N ASP A 431 -1.18 48.77 -2.32
CA ASP A 431 -0.34 47.64 -2.71
C ASP A 431 0.66 47.22 -1.62
N HIS A 432 0.54 47.75 -0.39
CA HIS A 432 1.46 47.44 0.70
C HIS A 432 1.19 46.06 1.33
N VAL A 433 1.68 45.01 0.69
CA VAL A 433 1.47 43.59 1.06
C VAL A 433 1.74 43.29 2.55
N PRO A 434 2.89 43.65 3.14
CA PRO A 434 3.16 43.35 4.55
C PRO A 434 2.17 43.97 5.54
N ALA A 435 1.57 45.12 5.19
CA ALA A 435 0.58 45.79 6.03
C ALA A 435 -0.79 45.14 5.92
N ARG A 436 -1.17 44.76 4.70
CA ARG A 436 -2.41 44.03 4.46
C ARG A 436 -2.38 42.65 5.12
N ASP A 437 -1.26 41.94 5.00
CA ASP A 437 -1.09 40.62 5.62
C ASP A 437 -1.19 40.70 7.15
N LEU A 438 -0.51 41.69 7.77
CA LEU A 438 -0.62 41.92 9.20
C LEU A 438 -2.05 42.28 9.65
N ARG A 439 -2.77 43.07 8.85
CA ARG A 439 -4.17 43.41 9.12
C ARG A 439 -5.06 42.16 9.03
N ALA A 440 -4.89 41.34 7.99
CA ALA A 440 -5.61 40.08 7.84
C ALA A 440 -5.35 39.14 9.03
N SER A 441 -4.09 38.94 9.44
CA SER A 441 -3.75 38.07 10.57
C SER A 441 -4.36 38.52 11.90
N LEU A 442 -4.49 39.84 12.10
CA LEU A 442 -5.11 40.38 13.30
C LEU A 442 -6.64 40.16 13.28
N LEU A 443 -7.27 40.39 12.13
CA LEU A 443 -8.72 40.28 11.96
C LEU A 443 -9.22 38.83 11.92
N GLU A 444 -8.41 37.87 11.44
CA GLU A 444 -8.71 36.43 11.46
C GLU A 444 -9.05 35.91 12.86
N ARG A 445 -8.45 36.49 13.90
CA ARG A 445 -8.64 36.09 15.30
C ARG A 445 -9.81 36.80 15.98
N SER A 446 -10.47 37.73 15.29
CA SER A 446 -11.60 38.48 15.84
C SER A 446 -12.85 37.60 15.90
N THR A 447 -13.63 37.71 16.97
CA THR A 447 -14.94 37.04 17.06
C THR A 447 -16.03 37.76 16.27
N VAL A 448 -15.74 38.96 15.75
CA VAL A 448 -16.69 39.79 15.01
C VAL A 448 -16.76 39.34 13.55
N PRO A 449 -17.95 38.96 13.01
CA PRO A 449 -18.08 38.50 11.63
C PRO A 449 -17.61 39.50 10.56
N ALA A 450 -17.85 40.80 10.77
CA ALA A 450 -17.43 41.85 9.83
C ALA A 450 -15.90 41.97 9.71
N ASP A 451 -15.17 41.74 10.81
CA ASP A 451 -13.71 41.75 10.83
C ASP A 451 -13.17 40.58 10.01
N ARG A 452 -13.72 39.37 10.21
CA ARG A 452 -13.32 38.17 9.47
C ARG A 452 -13.67 38.25 7.98
N GLN A 453 -14.76 38.93 7.62
CA GLN A 453 -15.07 39.25 6.22
C GLN A 453 -14.04 40.22 5.62
N THR A 454 -13.59 41.20 6.39
CA THR A 454 -12.52 42.12 5.98
C THR A 454 -11.19 41.38 5.80
N ALA A 455 -10.87 40.44 6.70
CA ALA A 455 -9.70 39.57 6.58
C ALA A 455 -9.75 38.73 5.29
N ALA A 456 -10.90 38.12 4.98
CA ALA A 456 -11.09 37.35 3.76
C ALA A 456 -10.90 38.22 2.49
N SER A 457 -11.38 39.47 2.50
CA SER A 457 -11.16 40.43 1.41
C SER A 457 -9.68 40.80 1.25
N ASP A 458 -8.97 40.97 2.37
CA ASP A 458 -7.55 41.23 2.36
C ASP A 458 -6.75 40.04 1.79
N LEU A 459 -7.04 38.81 2.24
CA LEU A 459 -6.41 37.60 1.71
C LEU A 459 -6.69 37.37 0.23
N TYR A 460 -7.92 37.66 -0.23
CA TYR A 460 -8.26 37.60 -1.65
C TYR A 460 -7.43 38.62 -2.47
N THR A 461 -7.16 39.80 -1.92
CA THR A 461 -6.27 40.76 -2.57
C THR A 461 -4.82 40.29 -2.56
N LEU A 462 -4.37 39.69 -1.46
CA LEU A 462 -3.00 39.18 -1.30
C LEU A 462 -2.69 38.04 -2.29
N ARG A 463 -3.60 37.05 -2.45
CA ARG A 463 -3.39 35.95 -3.41
C ARG A 463 -3.23 36.42 -4.87
N LEU A 464 -3.90 37.53 -5.23
CA LEU A 464 -3.80 38.10 -6.58
C LEU A 464 -2.50 38.88 -6.78
N LYS A 465 -1.97 39.51 -5.72
CA LYS A 465 -0.75 40.31 -5.77
C LYS A 465 0.51 39.46 -5.66
N ASP A 466 0.46 38.41 -4.85
CA ASP A 466 1.56 37.49 -4.59
C ASP A 466 1.11 36.05 -4.84
N ARG A 467 1.06 35.70 -6.13
CA ARG A 467 0.62 34.38 -6.62
C ARG A 467 1.54 33.23 -6.21
N TRP A 468 2.69 33.50 -5.59
CA TRP A 468 3.70 32.50 -5.19
C TRP A 468 3.56 32.06 -3.73
N ASN A 469 2.61 32.62 -2.97
CA ASN A 469 2.36 32.24 -1.59
C ASN A 469 1.05 31.46 -1.44
N PRO A 470 1.08 30.11 -1.34
CA PRO A 470 -0.13 29.32 -1.13
C PRO A 470 -0.77 29.56 0.25
N GLY A 471 -0.01 30.11 1.22
CA GLY A 471 -0.50 30.39 2.57
C GLY A 471 -1.69 31.36 2.62
N TYR A 472 -1.83 32.24 1.62
CA TYR A 472 -3.01 33.10 1.51
C TYR A 472 -4.27 32.32 1.12
N ASP A 473 -4.13 31.35 0.21
CA ASP A 473 -5.24 30.48 -0.18
C ASP A 473 -5.66 29.58 0.99
N HIS A 474 -4.70 29.05 1.77
CA HIS A 474 -4.98 28.24 2.97
C HIS A 474 -5.79 29.00 4.01
N ARG A 475 -5.33 30.20 4.40
CA ARG A 475 -6.02 31.05 5.38
C ARG A 475 -7.40 31.49 4.88
N LEU A 476 -7.51 31.80 3.59
CA LEU A 476 -8.78 32.20 2.99
C LEU A 476 -9.77 31.04 2.95
N ALA A 477 -9.34 29.85 2.56
CA ALA A 477 -10.17 28.65 2.53
C ALA A 477 -10.75 28.33 3.91
N MET A 478 -9.93 28.43 4.96
CA MET A 478 -10.40 28.21 6.33
C MET A 478 -11.45 29.24 6.78
N LEU A 479 -11.23 30.53 6.53
CA LEU A 479 -12.23 31.57 6.83
C LEU A 479 -13.54 31.35 6.05
N LEU A 480 -13.46 30.97 4.78
CA LEU A 480 -14.63 30.71 3.96
C LEU A 480 -15.47 29.55 4.52
N CYS A 481 -14.84 28.47 4.97
CA CYS A 481 -15.55 27.33 5.53
C CYS A 481 -16.05 27.58 6.96
N GLN A 482 -15.21 28.10 7.86
CA GLN A 482 -15.57 28.33 9.27
C GLN A 482 -16.66 29.39 9.45
N ASP A 483 -16.59 30.51 8.74
CA ASP A 483 -17.40 31.69 9.08
C ASP A 483 -18.53 32.00 8.12
N GLN A 484 -18.36 31.59 6.86
CA GLN A 484 -19.35 31.83 5.82
C GLN A 484 -20.14 30.56 5.47
N GLY A 485 -19.76 29.40 6.03
CA GLY A 485 -20.34 28.10 5.68
C GLY A 485 -20.10 27.70 4.22
N LYS A 486 -19.16 28.35 3.53
CA LYS A 486 -18.87 28.19 2.10
C LYS A 486 -17.78 27.16 1.86
N CYS A 487 -17.91 25.98 2.46
CA CYS A 487 -16.90 24.93 2.34
C CYS A 487 -16.71 24.46 0.90
N THR A 488 -17.72 24.56 0.03
CA THR A 488 -17.58 24.27 -1.41
C THR A 488 -16.65 25.25 -2.14
N GLU A 489 -16.75 26.55 -1.85
CA GLU A 489 -15.84 27.57 -2.41
C GLU A 489 -14.42 27.37 -1.86
N ALA A 490 -14.29 27.04 -0.58
CA ALA A 490 -13.01 26.72 0.05
C ALA A 490 -12.32 25.51 -0.59
N ILE A 491 -13.07 24.42 -0.85
CA ILE A 491 -12.55 23.22 -1.53
C ILE A 491 -12.09 23.58 -2.95
N ALA A 492 -12.90 24.32 -3.71
CA ALA A 492 -12.54 24.72 -5.07
C ALA A 492 -11.27 25.59 -5.11
N LEU A 493 -11.11 26.48 -4.11
CA LEU A 493 -9.91 27.28 -3.96
C LEU A 493 -8.67 26.40 -3.72
N LEU A 494 -8.76 25.45 -2.79
CA LEU A 494 -7.63 24.54 -2.49
C LEU A 494 -7.30 23.58 -3.64
N GLU A 495 -8.28 23.24 -4.48
CA GLU A 495 -8.05 22.49 -5.72
C GLU A 495 -7.25 23.30 -6.76
N GLU A 496 -7.54 24.59 -6.88
CA GLU A 496 -6.73 25.51 -7.70
C GLU A 496 -5.30 25.60 -7.15
N THR A 497 -5.15 25.76 -5.84
CA THR A 497 -3.85 25.78 -5.14
C THR A 497 -3.11 24.47 -5.39
N ARG A 498 -3.75 23.32 -5.23
CA ARG A 498 -3.16 21.98 -5.47
C ARG A 498 -2.61 21.83 -6.89
N THR A 499 -3.31 22.37 -7.89
CA THR A 499 -2.86 22.32 -9.29
C THR A 499 -1.56 23.10 -9.48
N ARG A 500 -1.38 24.21 -8.75
CA ARG A 500 -0.18 25.05 -8.82
C ARG A 500 0.95 24.54 -7.91
N TRP A 501 0.62 23.90 -6.79
CA TRP A 501 1.56 23.38 -5.80
C TRP A 501 1.23 21.92 -5.41
N PRO A 502 1.54 20.95 -6.29
CA PRO A 502 1.08 19.56 -6.11
C PRO A 502 1.67 18.82 -4.89
N PHE A 503 2.83 19.28 -4.40
CA PHE A 503 3.58 18.70 -3.27
C PHE A 503 3.50 19.56 -1.99
N ASP A 504 2.59 20.53 -1.92
CA ASP A 504 2.42 21.34 -0.71
C ASP A 504 1.60 20.58 0.34
N LEU A 505 2.27 20.23 1.45
CA LEU A 505 1.68 19.49 2.57
C LEU A 505 0.49 20.25 3.17
N GLU A 506 0.61 21.56 3.35
CA GLU A 506 -0.41 22.39 3.99
C GLU A 506 -1.71 22.37 3.18
N THR A 507 -1.63 22.48 1.85
CA THR A 507 -2.82 22.38 0.97
C THR A 507 -3.57 21.08 1.23
N ARG A 508 -2.89 19.93 1.23
CA ARG A 508 -3.52 18.61 1.43
C ARG A 508 -4.13 18.47 2.82
N TYR A 509 -3.39 18.93 3.84
CA TYR A 509 -3.88 18.96 5.22
C TYR A 509 -5.16 19.80 5.35
N GLN A 510 -5.18 21.02 4.79
CA GLN A 510 -6.35 21.91 4.84
C GLN A 510 -7.54 21.34 4.05
N GLN A 511 -7.31 20.67 2.92
CA GLN A 511 -8.37 19.93 2.23
C GLN A 511 -8.97 18.86 3.16
N GLY A 512 -8.13 18.06 3.82
CA GLY A 512 -8.58 17.09 4.82
C GLY A 512 -9.48 17.68 5.91
N VAL A 513 -9.03 18.77 6.54
CA VAL A 513 -9.77 19.47 7.60
C VAL A 513 -11.10 20.05 7.09
N ILE A 514 -11.10 20.75 5.95
CA ILE A 514 -12.30 21.37 5.39
C ILE A 514 -13.32 20.30 4.95
N HIS A 515 -12.86 19.17 4.43
CA HIS A 515 -13.74 18.04 4.12
C HIS A 515 -14.36 17.43 5.37
N LEU A 516 -13.63 17.33 6.49
CA LEU A 516 -14.21 16.93 7.78
C LEU A 516 -15.29 17.92 8.26
N MET A 517 -15.01 19.21 8.19
CA MET A 517 -15.98 20.26 8.53
C MET A 517 -17.23 20.21 7.65
N ALA A 518 -17.08 19.82 6.38
CA ALA A 518 -18.18 19.63 5.43
C ALA A 518 -18.92 18.28 5.58
N ALA A 519 -18.63 17.50 6.64
CA ALA A 519 -19.16 16.16 6.88
C ALA A 519 -18.88 15.16 5.74
N ARG A 520 -17.69 15.26 5.13
CA ARG A 520 -17.19 14.39 4.05
C ARG A 520 -15.94 13.63 4.47
N PRO A 521 -16.05 12.67 5.42
CA PRO A 521 -14.88 12.05 6.03
C PRO A 521 -14.10 11.11 5.11
N ARG A 522 -14.70 10.59 4.02
CA ARG A 522 -13.96 9.74 3.06
C ARG A 522 -12.99 10.56 2.24
N GLU A 523 -13.47 11.65 1.67
CA GLU A 523 -12.65 12.59 0.91
C GLU A 523 -11.60 13.25 1.80
N ALA A 524 -11.94 13.51 3.07
CA ALA A 524 -10.95 13.96 4.04
C ALA A 524 -9.80 12.97 4.22
N LEU A 525 -10.11 11.67 4.33
CA LEU A 525 -9.09 10.63 4.45
C LEU A 525 -8.18 10.57 3.24
N ASP A 526 -8.73 10.63 2.03
CA ASP A 526 -7.95 10.61 0.79
C ASP A 526 -6.90 11.74 0.81
N HIS A 527 -7.32 12.96 1.17
CA HIS A 527 -6.41 14.10 1.25
C HIS A 527 -5.39 14.02 2.38
N LEU A 528 -5.77 13.46 3.54
CA LEU A 528 -4.86 13.28 4.67
C LEU A 528 -3.84 12.17 4.40
N ASP A 529 -4.24 11.11 3.69
CA ASP A 529 -3.32 10.07 3.22
C ASP A 529 -2.35 10.63 2.18
N GLU A 530 -2.83 11.42 1.23
CA GLU A 530 -1.97 12.16 0.30
C GLU A 530 -0.99 13.08 1.05
N ALA A 531 -1.44 13.80 2.08
CA ALA A 531 -0.56 14.61 2.93
C ALA A 531 0.53 13.76 3.60
N LEU A 532 0.17 12.60 4.14
CA LEU A 532 1.12 11.68 4.78
C LEU A 532 2.08 11.01 3.79
N THR A 533 1.78 10.99 2.48
CA THR A 533 2.76 10.59 1.46
C THR A 533 3.84 11.67 1.23
N ILE A 534 3.53 12.93 1.54
CA ILE A 534 4.48 14.06 1.46
C ILE A 534 5.34 14.10 2.73
N ASP A 535 4.71 13.96 3.91
CA ASP A 535 5.37 13.93 5.21
C ASP A 535 4.70 12.92 6.15
N GLU A 536 5.34 11.75 6.31
CA GLU A 536 4.85 10.66 7.16
C GLU A 536 4.83 11.03 8.65
N ASP A 537 5.68 11.98 9.06
CA ASP A 537 5.82 12.43 10.45
C ASP A 537 4.97 13.70 10.73
N CYS A 538 3.95 13.96 9.90
CA CYS A 538 2.97 15.03 10.15
C CYS A 538 1.99 14.65 11.28
N ALA A 539 2.30 15.01 12.53
CA ALA A 539 1.46 14.69 13.70
C ALA A 539 -0.01 15.15 13.57
N ARG A 540 -0.24 16.39 13.08
CA ARG A 540 -1.58 16.94 12.83
C ARG A 540 -2.37 16.15 11.79
N CYS A 541 -1.70 15.64 10.76
CA CYS A 541 -2.33 14.87 9.70
C CYS A 541 -2.83 13.53 10.27
N HIS A 542 -2.01 12.87 11.11
CA HIS A 542 -2.41 11.66 11.84
C HIS A 542 -3.59 11.89 12.79
N VAL A 543 -3.65 13.06 13.44
CA VAL A 543 -4.78 13.44 14.32
C VAL A 543 -6.07 13.58 13.53
N GLU A 544 -6.09 14.41 12.50
CA GLU A 544 -7.30 14.62 11.69
C GLU A 544 -7.71 13.34 10.94
N LYS A 545 -6.74 12.50 10.56
CA LYS A 545 -7.01 11.17 9.97
C LYS A 545 -7.71 10.26 10.97
N GLY A 546 -7.24 10.25 12.21
CA GLY A 546 -7.88 9.50 13.29
C GLY A 546 -9.33 9.93 13.51
N LEU A 547 -9.58 11.24 13.48
CA LEU A 547 -10.91 11.84 13.60
C LEU A 547 -11.83 11.47 12.42
N ALA A 548 -11.32 11.54 11.20
CA ALA A 548 -12.07 11.11 10.01
C ALA A 548 -12.43 9.62 10.05
N LEU A 549 -11.54 8.77 10.54
CA LEU A 549 -11.80 7.33 10.72
C LEU A 549 -12.89 7.07 11.77
N PHE A 550 -12.97 7.87 12.84
CA PHE A 550 -14.03 7.75 13.83
C PHE A 550 -15.41 8.12 13.28
N GLU A 551 -15.51 9.14 12.43
CA GLU A 551 -16.75 9.48 11.74
C GLU A 551 -17.22 8.34 10.83
N LEU A 552 -16.28 7.62 10.21
CA LEU A 552 -16.53 6.42 9.39
C LEU A 552 -16.69 5.12 10.19
N ASP A 553 -16.80 5.19 11.51
CA ASP A 553 -16.96 4.04 12.41
C ASP A 553 -15.80 3.02 12.35
N SER A 554 -14.62 3.47 11.88
CA SER A 554 -13.39 2.67 11.78
C SER A 554 -12.50 2.86 13.01
N ILE A 555 -13.03 2.54 14.19
CA ILE A 555 -12.44 2.87 15.49
C ILE A 555 -10.98 2.40 15.65
N ALA A 556 -10.69 1.12 15.40
CA ALA A 556 -9.34 0.59 15.59
C ALA A 556 -8.30 1.21 14.65
N ALA A 557 -8.70 1.63 13.44
CA ALA A 557 -7.82 2.35 12.54
C ALA A 557 -7.59 3.79 13.02
N GLY A 558 -8.64 4.45 13.53
CA GLY A 558 -8.57 5.78 14.09
C GLY A 558 -7.66 5.86 15.33
N GLU A 559 -7.76 4.88 16.23
CA GLU A 559 -6.88 4.72 17.40
C GLU A 559 -5.41 4.65 17.00
N ARG A 560 -5.06 3.77 16.05
CA ARG A 560 -3.67 3.64 15.57
C ARG A 560 -3.14 4.93 14.95
N SER A 561 -3.99 5.65 14.22
CA SER A 561 -3.61 6.95 13.64
C SER A 561 -3.31 7.97 14.73
N LEU A 562 -4.15 8.07 15.76
CA LEU A 562 -3.92 8.96 16.89
C LEU A 562 -2.68 8.60 17.71
N GLU A 563 -2.45 7.31 17.96
CA GLU A 563 -1.23 6.82 18.62
C GLU A 563 0.02 7.25 17.87
N ARG A 564 0.00 7.17 16.52
CA ARG A 564 1.10 7.65 15.69
C ARG A 564 1.30 9.16 15.83
N GLY A 565 0.22 9.94 15.78
CA GLY A 565 0.27 11.39 15.99
C GLY A 565 0.84 11.77 17.36
N ARG A 566 0.46 11.07 18.43
CA ARG A 566 1.01 11.26 19.78
C ARG A 566 2.49 10.90 19.88
N ALA A 567 2.90 9.81 19.24
CA ALA A 567 4.29 9.35 19.25
C ALA A 567 5.23 10.36 18.57
N ILE A 568 4.77 11.04 17.53
CA ILE A 568 5.51 12.12 16.87
C ILE A 568 5.57 13.36 17.79
N GLY A 569 4.45 13.70 18.43
CA GLY A 569 4.36 14.78 19.40
C GLY A 569 3.27 15.78 19.03
N LEU A 570 2.28 15.93 19.91
CA LEU A 570 1.19 16.89 19.74
C LEU A 570 1.50 18.23 20.43
N ASP A 571 1.12 19.33 19.82
CA ASP A 571 1.15 20.65 20.45
C ASP A 571 -0.05 20.89 21.41
N GLU A 572 -0.03 22.01 22.14
CA GLU A 572 -1.07 22.33 23.13
C GLU A 572 -2.45 22.56 22.48
N ALA A 573 -2.48 23.18 21.29
CA ALA A 573 -3.74 23.45 20.58
C ALA A 573 -4.40 22.14 20.12
N GLN A 574 -3.61 21.21 19.56
CA GLN A 574 -4.06 19.88 19.15
C GLN A 574 -4.59 19.08 20.34
N ARG A 575 -3.89 19.11 21.47
CA ARG A 575 -4.38 18.43 22.69
C ARG A 575 -5.68 19.03 23.18
N SER A 576 -5.82 20.37 23.17
CA SER A 576 -7.07 21.05 23.55
C SER A 576 -8.24 20.61 22.67
N VAL A 577 -8.06 20.54 21.35
CA VAL A 577 -9.11 20.08 20.41
C VAL A 577 -9.49 18.62 20.68
N LEU A 578 -8.52 17.74 20.95
CA LEU A 578 -8.79 16.36 21.32
C LEU A 578 -9.58 16.25 22.63
N HIS A 579 -9.26 17.08 23.63
CA HIS A 579 -9.99 17.11 24.91
C HIS A 579 -11.44 17.56 24.73
N GLU A 580 -11.69 18.62 23.94
CA GLU A 580 -13.04 19.10 23.66
C GLU A 580 -13.87 18.05 22.92
N ARG A 581 -13.29 17.40 21.90
CA ARG A 581 -13.96 16.31 21.19
C ARG A 581 -14.23 15.10 22.09
N ALA A 582 -13.28 14.74 22.96
CA ALA A 582 -13.48 13.66 23.93
C ALA A 582 -14.65 13.95 24.88
N ALA A 583 -14.77 15.20 25.37
CA ALA A 583 -15.87 15.63 26.23
C ALA A 583 -17.23 15.52 25.52
N HIS A 584 -17.30 15.91 24.24
CA HIS A 584 -18.52 15.76 23.45
C HIS A 584 -18.93 14.29 23.27
N HIS A 585 -17.99 13.40 22.96
CA HIS A 585 -18.28 11.97 22.85
C HIS A 585 -18.73 11.38 24.20
N LEU A 586 -18.15 11.83 25.32
CA LEU A 586 -18.55 11.39 26.66
C LEU A 586 -19.98 11.76 27.00
N GLU A 587 -20.36 13.02 26.76
CA GLU A 587 -21.72 13.51 26.98
C GLU A 587 -22.72 12.65 26.21
N LYS A 588 -22.45 12.41 24.92
CA LYS A 588 -23.31 11.55 24.09
C LYS A 588 -23.35 10.10 24.57
N ALA A 589 -22.24 9.55 25.07
CA ALA A 589 -22.22 8.21 25.66
C ALA A 589 -23.13 8.14 26.89
N HIS A 590 -23.08 9.16 27.77
CA HIS A 590 -23.90 9.24 28.97
C HIS A 590 -25.38 9.44 28.65
N GLU A 591 -25.72 10.24 27.63
CA GLU A 591 -27.10 10.36 27.12
C GLU A 591 -27.64 9.02 26.64
N LEU A 592 -26.87 8.27 25.84
CA LEU A 592 -27.24 6.95 25.36
C LEU A 592 -27.40 5.95 26.52
N GLN A 593 -26.53 6.03 27.54
CA GLN A 593 -26.68 5.22 28.75
C GLN A 593 -27.97 5.56 29.52
N ALA A 594 -28.34 6.84 29.62
CA ALA A 594 -29.60 7.25 30.26
C ALA A 594 -30.84 6.71 29.52
N LEU A 595 -30.72 6.50 28.21
CA LEU A 595 -31.73 5.85 27.36
C LEU A 595 -31.61 4.30 27.37
N ASN A 596 -30.71 3.73 28.16
CA ASN A 596 -30.38 2.31 28.23
C ASN A 596 -29.85 1.71 26.90
N ALA A 597 -29.37 2.56 25.98
CA ALA A 597 -28.75 2.18 24.71
C ALA A 597 -27.24 1.91 24.87
N ASN A 598 -26.86 1.04 25.82
CA ASN A 598 -25.45 0.82 26.21
C ASN A 598 -24.57 0.26 25.07
N ALA A 599 -25.16 -0.47 24.12
CA ALA A 599 -24.43 -0.98 22.95
C ALA A 599 -24.00 0.15 22.00
N GLU A 600 -24.86 1.16 21.81
CA GLU A 600 -24.54 2.35 21.01
C GLU A 600 -23.57 3.27 21.77
N ALA A 601 -23.71 3.36 23.09
CA ALA A 601 -22.81 4.12 23.94
C ALA A 601 -21.35 3.61 23.88
N ASP A 602 -21.12 2.32 23.64
CA ASP A 602 -19.78 1.71 23.55
C ASP A 602 -18.90 2.41 22.50
N ARG A 603 -19.46 2.75 21.34
CA ARG A 603 -18.74 3.49 20.30
C ARG A 603 -18.22 4.82 20.82
N HIS A 604 -19.08 5.56 21.52
CA HIS A 604 -18.75 6.88 22.06
C HIS A 604 -17.69 6.80 23.18
N PHE A 605 -17.77 5.81 24.06
CA PHE A 605 -16.72 5.55 25.06
C PHE A 605 -15.38 5.19 24.44
N ARG A 606 -15.37 4.36 23.38
CA ARG A 606 -14.13 4.01 22.65
C ARG A 606 -13.47 5.24 22.07
N VAL A 607 -14.23 6.06 21.33
CA VAL A 607 -13.71 7.31 20.74
C VAL A 607 -13.20 8.24 21.84
N ALA A 608 -13.97 8.44 22.91
CA ALA A 608 -13.52 9.28 24.02
C ALA A 608 -12.21 8.80 24.64
N CYS A 609 -12.08 7.50 24.93
CA CYS A 609 -10.83 6.90 25.45
C CYS A 609 -9.67 7.07 24.46
N ALA A 610 -9.94 6.90 23.16
CA ALA A 610 -8.93 7.03 22.12
C ALA A 610 -8.43 8.47 22.01
N LEU A 611 -9.31 9.46 22.12
CA LEU A 611 -8.99 10.89 22.10
C LEU A 611 -8.29 11.36 23.38
N ARG A 612 -8.56 10.69 24.51
CA ARG A 612 -8.03 11.04 25.82
C ARG A 612 -7.51 9.80 26.57
N ASP A 613 -6.25 9.45 26.29
CA ASP A 613 -5.60 8.27 26.87
C ASP A 613 -4.96 8.51 28.25
N ASP A 614 -4.83 9.78 28.65
CA ASP A 614 -4.21 10.28 29.88
C ASP A 614 -5.13 10.18 31.11
N GLN A 615 -6.40 9.80 30.94
CA GLN A 615 -7.37 9.66 32.04
C GLN A 615 -7.75 8.20 32.29
N PRO A 616 -7.22 7.57 33.35
CA PRO A 616 -7.59 6.20 33.73
C PRO A 616 -9.09 6.04 33.99
N ASP A 617 -9.73 7.03 34.63
CA ASP A 617 -11.15 6.96 35.00
C ASP A 617 -12.08 6.80 33.80
N LEU A 618 -11.68 7.33 32.63
CA LEU A 618 -12.42 7.17 31.39
C LEU A 618 -12.44 5.71 30.91
N ARG A 619 -11.34 4.97 31.11
CA ARG A 619 -11.28 3.52 30.83
C ARG A 619 -12.16 2.74 31.78
N LEU A 620 -12.25 3.16 33.04
CA LEU A 620 -13.15 2.53 34.01
C LEU A 620 -14.62 2.73 33.63
N GLU A 621 -15.02 3.90 33.16
CA GLU A 621 -16.38 4.14 32.65
C GLU A 621 -16.70 3.29 31.42
N LYS A 622 -15.77 3.20 30.47
CA LYS A 622 -15.89 2.30 29.31
C LYS A 622 -16.03 0.85 29.74
N ALA A 623 -15.20 0.37 30.67
CA ALA A 623 -15.27 -0.99 31.18
C ALA A 623 -16.64 -1.29 31.82
N ARG A 624 -17.20 -0.35 32.59
CA ARG A 624 -18.55 -0.47 33.16
C ARG A 624 -19.62 -0.55 32.09
N ASN A 625 -19.49 0.23 31.00
CA ASN A 625 -20.41 0.12 29.87
C ASN A 625 -20.32 -1.26 29.20
N LEU A 626 -19.10 -1.79 29.00
CA LEU A 626 -18.87 -3.14 28.46
C LEU A 626 -19.48 -4.22 29.35
N MET A 627 -19.40 -4.07 30.68
CA MET A 627 -20.07 -4.97 31.63
C MET A 627 -21.58 -4.95 31.49
N ARG A 628 -22.21 -3.79 31.24
CA ARG A 628 -23.66 -3.65 31.02
C ARG A 628 -24.14 -4.35 29.74
N ILE A 629 -23.25 -4.59 28.77
CA ILE A 629 -23.53 -5.31 27.53
C ILE A 629 -22.90 -6.71 27.50
N ASP A 630 -22.55 -7.26 28.66
CA ASP A 630 -22.00 -8.60 28.86
C ASP A 630 -20.68 -8.90 28.10
N ARG A 631 -19.94 -7.85 27.69
CA ARG A 631 -18.63 -7.98 27.01
C ARG A 631 -17.49 -8.04 28.03
N TYR A 632 -17.56 -9.02 28.93
CA TYR A 632 -16.67 -9.14 30.09
C TYR A 632 -15.18 -9.28 29.72
N ALA A 633 -14.85 -10.00 28.66
CA ALA A 633 -13.45 -10.18 28.26
C ALA A 633 -12.78 -8.85 27.85
N GLU A 634 -13.51 -7.99 27.14
CA GLU A 634 -13.02 -6.65 26.75
C GLU A 634 -12.99 -5.71 27.95
N ALA A 635 -13.99 -5.78 28.84
CA ALA A 635 -13.99 -5.01 30.08
C ALA A 635 -12.75 -5.34 30.94
N ILE A 636 -12.37 -6.62 31.05
CA ILE A 636 -11.16 -7.03 31.79
C ILE A 636 -9.90 -6.38 31.22
N HIS A 637 -9.79 -6.26 29.88
CA HIS A 637 -8.64 -5.61 29.26
C HIS A 637 -8.53 -4.12 29.66
N ASP A 638 -9.63 -3.37 29.58
CA ASP A 638 -9.66 -1.96 29.99
C ASP A 638 -9.42 -1.81 31.51
N LEU A 639 -9.93 -2.74 32.33
CA LEU A 639 -9.71 -2.78 33.77
C LEU A 639 -8.27 -3.09 34.15
N ASP A 640 -7.60 -3.99 33.44
CA ASP A 640 -6.19 -4.30 33.68
C ASP A 640 -5.31 -3.07 33.43
N GLN A 641 -5.60 -2.30 32.37
CA GLN A 641 -4.94 -1.02 32.10
C GLN A 641 -5.26 0.05 33.16
N TYR A 642 -6.51 0.12 33.62
CA TYR A 642 -6.90 0.99 34.73
C TYR A 642 -6.13 0.64 36.00
N ILE A 643 -6.08 -0.64 36.38
CA ILE A 643 -5.38 -1.12 37.58
C ILE A 643 -3.88 -0.78 37.51
N ALA A 644 -3.27 -0.88 36.34
CA ALA A 644 -1.86 -0.59 36.14
C ALA A 644 -1.52 0.91 36.24
N SER A 645 -2.46 1.80 35.92
CA SER A 645 -2.23 3.25 35.82
C SER A 645 -2.89 4.08 36.94
N SER A 646 -3.86 3.52 37.66
CA SER A 646 -4.65 4.23 38.67
C SER A 646 -4.00 4.21 40.07
N VAL A 647 -4.15 5.33 40.78
CA VAL A 647 -3.78 5.45 42.20
C VAL A 647 -4.78 4.70 43.11
N THR A 648 -5.99 4.42 42.63
CA THR A 648 -7.05 3.70 43.36
C THR A 648 -7.46 2.41 42.63
N PRO A 649 -6.57 1.41 42.55
CA PRO A 649 -6.77 0.23 41.70
C PRO A 649 -7.91 -0.68 42.18
N PHE A 650 -8.27 -0.60 43.48
CA PHE A 650 -9.23 -1.52 44.09
C PHE A 650 -10.63 -1.47 43.46
N VAL A 651 -11.05 -0.31 42.92
CA VAL A 651 -12.31 -0.23 42.14
C VAL A 651 -12.21 -1.15 40.92
N GLY A 652 -11.12 -1.03 40.17
CA GLY A 652 -10.89 -1.86 38.98
C GLY A 652 -10.77 -3.35 39.32
N ILE A 653 -10.12 -3.70 40.43
CA ILE A 653 -10.00 -5.09 40.90
C ILE A 653 -11.39 -5.67 41.24
N LEU A 654 -12.26 -4.89 41.89
CA LEU A 654 -13.61 -5.33 42.22
C LEU A 654 -14.43 -5.62 40.95
N GLU A 655 -14.44 -4.66 40.02
CA GLU A 655 -15.16 -4.77 38.74
C GLU A 655 -14.60 -5.92 37.88
N ARG A 656 -13.28 -6.16 37.91
CA ARG A 656 -12.63 -7.29 37.21
C ARG A 656 -13.05 -8.63 37.81
N GLY A 657 -13.16 -8.70 39.14
CA GLY A 657 -13.71 -9.85 39.84
C GLY A 657 -15.15 -10.16 39.40
N HIS A 658 -15.99 -9.12 39.23
CA HIS A 658 -17.35 -9.28 38.69
C HIS A 658 -17.35 -9.74 37.22
N CYS A 659 -16.46 -9.22 36.37
CA CYS A 659 -16.33 -9.70 34.99
C CYS A 659 -15.94 -11.18 34.93
N ARG A 660 -14.98 -11.60 35.76
CA ARG A 660 -14.54 -12.99 35.86
C ARG A 660 -15.65 -13.92 36.34
N LEU A 661 -16.52 -13.46 37.25
CA LEU A 661 -17.73 -14.20 37.61
C LEU A 661 -18.66 -14.40 36.40
N GLY A 662 -18.86 -13.35 35.59
CA GLY A 662 -19.65 -13.42 34.35
C GLY A 662 -19.10 -14.42 33.32
N LEU A 663 -17.77 -14.58 33.27
CA LEU A 663 -17.10 -15.56 32.41
C LEU A 663 -17.02 -16.99 33.01
N GLY A 664 -17.47 -17.19 34.25
CA GLY A 664 -17.34 -18.47 34.95
C GLY A 664 -15.94 -18.75 35.52
N GLU A 665 -15.03 -17.79 35.51
CA GLU A 665 -13.68 -17.89 36.08
C GLU A 665 -13.69 -17.73 37.61
N HIS A 666 -14.47 -18.56 38.30
CA HIS A 666 -14.79 -18.41 39.73
C HIS A 666 -13.54 -18.33 40.63
N ALA A 667 -12.54 -19.19 40.40
CA ALA A 667 -11.30 -19.18 41.18
C ALA A 667 -10.53 -17.85 41.06
N ARG A 668 -10.38 -17.33 39.83
CA ARG A 668 -9.70 -16.06 39.57
C ARG A 668 -10.50 -14.85 40.04
N ALA A 669 -11.82 -14.94 40.06
CA ALA A 669 -12.67 -13.92 40.68
C ALA A 669 -12.44 -13.86 42.19
N MET A 670 -12.35 -15.03 42.86
CA MET A 670 -12.05 -15.09 44.30
C MET A 670 -10.69 -14.50 44.64
N GLU A 671 -9.67 -14.69 43.80
CA GLU A 671 -8.36 -14.05 43.96
C GLU A 671 -8.47 -12.52 43.97
N ASP A 672 -9.23 -11.93 43.04
CA ASP A 672 -9.44 -10.48 42.98
C ASP A 672 -10.16 -9.96 44.25
N PHE A 673 -11.22 -10.64 44.70
CA PHE A 673 -11.92 -10.27 45.93
C PHE A 673 -11.04 -10.43 47.17
N ASP A 674 -10.19 -11.46 47.22
CA ASP A 674 -9.24 -11.66 48.31
C ASP A 674 -8.22 -10.54 48.43
N VAL A 675 -7.77 -9.97 47.30
CA VAL A 675 -6.88 -8.80 47.32
C VAL A 675 -7.56 -7.63 48.04
N ILE A 676 -8.83 -7.37 47.77
CA ILE A 676 -9.58 -6.28 48.42
C ILE A 676 -9.70 -6.52 49.93
N LEU A 677 -10.05 -7.75 50.32
CA LEU A 677 -10.25 -8.13 51.72
C LEU A 677 -8.94 -8.10 52.52
N ARG A 678 -7.83 -8.58 51.96
CA ARG A 678 -6.51 -8.56 52.61
C ARG A 678 -5.98 -7.13 52.83
N ASN A 679 -6.37 -6.20 51.97
CA ASN A 679 -5.97 -4.79 52.06
C ASN A 679 -6.92 -3.94 52.90
N ASN A 680 -7.95 -4.53 53.54
CA ASN A 680 -8.92 -3.84 54.41
C ASN A 680 -9.55 -2.59 53.78
N VAL A 681 -9.92 -2.68 52.49
CA VAL A 681 -10.59 -1.57 51.79
C VAL A 681 -12.06 -1.54 52.23
N GLU A 682 -12.35 -0.85 53.34
CA GLU A 682 -13.66 -0.87 54.02
C GLU A 682 -14.84 -0.63 53.08
N ARG A 683 -14.77 0.38 52.21
CA ARG A 683 -15.84 0.70 51.26
C ARG A 683 -16.17 -0.44 50.28
N MET A 684 -15.23 -1.36 50.04
CA MET A 684 -15.37 -2.47 49.08
C MET A 684 -15.43 -3.85 49.76
N LYS A 685 -15.31 -3.90 51.10
CA LYS A 685 -15.34 -5.14 51.88
C LYS A 685 -16.62 -5.94 51.61
N HIS A 686 -17.80 -5.34 51.80
CA HIS A 686 -19.07 -6.04 51.61
C HIS A 686 -19.34 -6.44 50.15
N PRO A 687 -19.11 -5.58 49.14
CA PRO A 687 -19.17 -5.98 47.73
C PRO A 687 -18.24 -7.14 47.37
N ALA A 688 -17.00 -7.13 47.87
CA ALA A 688 -16.04 -8.21 47.63
C ALA A 688 -16.47 -9.53 48.32
N MET A 689 -16.99 -9.46 49.56
CA MET A 689 -17.53 -10.64 50.24
C MET A 689 -18.74 -11.22 49.50
N LEU A 690 -19.65 -10.37 49.00
CA LEU A 690 -20.79 -10.79 48.19
C LEU A 690 -20.34 -11.42 46.87
N GLY A 691 -19.39 -10.82 46.17
CA GLY A 691 -18.78 -11.38 44.96
C GLY A 691 -18.13 -12.75 45.21
N LYS A 692 -17.36 -12.88 46.29
CA LYS A 692 -16.75 -14.15 46.70
C LYS A 692 -17.80 -15.19 47.07
N ALA A 693 -18.89 -14.81 47.73
CA ALA A 693 -20.01 -15.71 48.02
C ALA A 693 -20.71 -16.20 46.75
N ARG A 694 -20.88 -15.32 45.74
CA ARG A 694 -21.39 -15.71 44.41
C ARG A 694 -20.48 -16.75 43.74
N ALA A 695 -19.15 -16.58 43.84
CA ALA A 695 -18.18 -17.56 43.33
C ALA A 695 -18.32 -18.93 44.02
N HIS A 696 -18.34 -18.96 45.35
CA HIS A 696 -18.53 -20.21 46.12
C HIS A 696 -19.84 -20.90 45.76
N TYR A 697 -20.94 -20.14 45.66
CA TYR A 697 -22.23 -20.69 45.29
C TYR A 697 -22.22 -21.31 43.88
N ALA A 698 -21.62 -20.63 42.91
CA ALA A 698 -21.49 -21.15 41.54
C ALA A 698 -20.64 -22.43 41.47
N MET A 699 -19.66 -22.59 42.37
CA MET A 699 -18.87 -23.81 42.53
C MET A 699 -19.58 -24.93 43.30
N GLY A 700 -20.83 -24.72 43.75
CA GLY A 700 -21.60 -25.69 44.55
C GLY A 700 -21.31 -25.66 46.04
N ASP A 701 -20.46 -24.76 46.51
CA ASP A 701 -20.08 -24.58 47.91
C ASP A 701 -21.03 -23.60 48.62
N ALA A 702 -22.29 -24.02 48.76
CA ALA A 702 -23.34 -23.21 49.39
C ALA A 702 -23.01 -22.85 50.86
N ALA A 703 -22.27 -23.70 51.57
CA ALA A 703 -21.95 -23.48 52.98
C ALA A 703 -21.02 -22.28 53.20
N ASN A 704 -19.93 -22.18 52.43
CA ASN A 704 -19.03 -21.03 52.52
C ASN A 704 -19.68 -19.74 52.00
N ALA A 705 -20.49 -19.84 50.92
CA ALA A 705 -21.27 -18.71 50.44
C ALA A 705 -22.21 -18.16 51.52
N GLU A 706 -22.97 -19.04 52.19
CA GLU A 706 -23.90 -18.66 53.25
C GLU A 706 -23.18 -18.04 54.46
N SER A 707 -22.02 -18.59 54.86
CA SER A 707 -21.20 -18.06 55.95
C SER A 707 -20.73 -16.62 55.67
N LEU A 708 -20.23 -16.35 54.46
CA LEU A 708 -19.79 -15.02 54.05
C LEU A 708 -20.95 -14.02 54.05
N LEU A 709 -22.10 -14.39 53.48
CA LEU A 709 -23.28 -13.52 53.41
C LEU A 709 -23.86 -13.22 54.80
N LYS A 710 -23.90 -14.21 55.70
CA LYS A 710 -24.31 -14.00 57.10
C LYS A 710 -23.36 -13.08 57.85
N ALA A 711 -22.07 -13.06 57.53
CA ALA A 711 -21.13 -12.10 58.08
C ALA A 711 -21.43 -10.68 57.61
N VAL A 712 -21.72 -10.47 56.31
CA VAL A 712 -22.14 -9.16 55.79
C VAL A 712 -23.44 -8.69 56.45
N LEU A 713 -24.44 -9.57 56.59
CA LEU A 713 -25.75 -9.21 57.16
C LEU A 713 -25.69 -8.83 58.66
N LYS A 714 -24.66 -9.28 59.40
CA LYS A 714 -24.43 -8.83 60.79
C LYS A 714 -24.10 -7.34 60.86
N GLU A 715 -23.36 -6.83 59.88
CA GLU A 715 -22.96 -5.43 59.77
C GLU A 715 -24.03 -4.61 59.03
N GLU A 716 -24.59 -5.15 57.94
CA GLU A 716 -25.62 -4.51 57.11
C GLU A 716 -26.94 -5.29 57.11
N ARG A 717 -27.74 -5.12 58.16
CA ARG A 717 -28.97 -5.90 58.39
C ARG A 717 -30.04 -5.81 57.29
N ARG A 718 -29.99 -4.80 56.43
CA ARG A 718 -30.97 -4.56 55.35
C ARG A 718 -30.32 -4.52 53.96
N ASN A 719 -29.21 -5.23 53.75
CA ASN A 719 -28.62 -5.33 52.43
C ASN A 719 -29.48 -6.26 51.54
N ALA A 720 -30.21 -5.66 50.60
CA ALA A 720 -31.18 -6.36 49.75
C ALA A 720 -30.53 -7.43 48.86
N GLU A 721 -29.35 -7.16 48.29
CA GLU A 721 -28.63 -8.11 47.44
C GLU A 721 -28.16 -9.35 48.24
N VAL A 722 -27.67 -9.14 49.46
CA VAL A 722 -27.23 -10.22 50.35
C VAL A 722 -28.41 -11.08 50.80
N LEU A 723 -29.53 -10.44 51.18
CA LEU A 723 -30.77 -11.13 51.56
C LEU A 723 -31.32 -11.98 50.40
N SER A 724 -31.32 -11.43 49.18
CA SER A 724 -31.73 -12.15 47.97
C SER A 724 -30.83 -13.35 47.67
N MET A 725 -29.51 -13.18 47.79
CA MET A 725 -28.56 -14.28 47.58
C MET A 725 -28.74 -15.39 48.62
N LEU A 726 -28.96 -15.04 49.90
CA LEU A 726 -29.29 -16.02 50.95
C LEU A 726 -30.62 -16.72 50.68
N SER A 727 -31.64 -15.99 50.22
CA SER A 727 -32.93 -16.55 49.81
C SER A 727 -32.76 -17.58 48.69
N ARG A 728 -31.94 -17.27 47.66
CA ARG A 728 -31.61 -18.18 46.56
C ARG A 728 -30.89 -19.44 47.05
N ILE A 729 -29.93 -19.29 47.97
CA ILE A 729 -29.22 -20.42 48.60
C ILE A 729 -30.19 -21.31 49.39
N ALA A 730 -31.05 -20.71 50.22
CA ALA A 730 -32.06 -21.43 50.99
C ALA A 730 -33.06 -22.17 50.08
N ARG A 731 -33.52 -21.51 48.99
CA ARG A 731 -34.43 -22.10 48.00
C ARG A 731 -33.82 -23.34 47.35
N THR A 732 -32.59 -23.23 46.86
CA THR A 732 -31.89 -24.34 46.19
C THR A 732 -31.50 -25.45 47.15
N SER A 733 -31.32 -25.14 48.44
CA SER A 733 -31.10 -26.13 49.50
C SER A 733 -32.40 -26.76 50.05
N GLY A 734 -33.57 -26.42 49.49
CA GLY A 734 -34.88 -26.94 49.92
C GLY A 734 -35.42 -26.33 51.23
N ARG A 735 -34.75 -25.33 51.82
CA ARG A 735 -35.20 -24.60 53.01
C ARG A 735 -36.20 -23.51 52.63
N LEU A 736 -37.33 -23.93 52.08
CA LEU A 736 -38.27 -23.01 51.40
C LEU A 736 -38.92 -21.98 52.32
N ALA A 737 -39.15 -22.32 53.60
CA ALA A 737 -39.68 -21.37 54.58
C ALA A 737 -38.71 -20.22 54.88
N GLU A 738 -37.43 -20.56 55.09
CA GLU A 738 -36.35 -19.58 55.28
C GLU A 738 -36.16 -18.74 54.00
N ALA A 739 -36.20 -19.39 52.82
CA ALA A 739 -36.08 -18.70 51.54
C ALA A 739 -37.15 -17.64 51.35
N LYS A 740 -38.40 -17.94 51.74
CA LYS A 740 -39.51 -16.98 51.68
C LYS A 740 -39.25 -15.78 52.58
N GLU A 741 -38.93 -16.02 53.84
CA GLU A 741 -38.69 -14.95 54.82
C GLU A 741 -37.55 -14.02 54.36
N LEU A 742 -36.43 -14.59 53.89
CA LEU A 742 -35.32 -13.83 53.35
C LEU A 742 -35.68 -13.06 52.07
N GLY A 743 -36.47 -13.65 51.19
CA GLY A 743 -36.91 -13.02 49.94
C GLY A 743 -37.88 -11.86 50.19
N GLU A 744 -38.81 -12.00 51.13
CA GLU A 744 -39.70 -10.93 51.58
C GLU A 744 -38.90 -9.79 52.21
N GLN A 745 -37.91 -10.11 53.06
CA GLN A 745 -37.00 -9.10 53.62
C GLN A 745 -36.18 -8.39 52.55
N ALA A 746 -35.74 -9.09 51.50
CA ALA A 746 -35.00 -8.48 50.39
C ALA A 746 -35.86 -7.46 49.64
N VAL A 747 -37.09 -7.82 49.27
CA VAL A 747 -38.05 -6.91 48.63
C VAL A 747 -38.43 -5.75 49.54
N ASP A 748 -38.58 -5.97 50.85
CA ASP A 748 -38.85 -4.88 51.80
C ASP A 748 -37.67 -3.90 51.94
N ALA A 749 -36.44 -4.37 51.75
CA ALA A 749 -35.25 -3.54 51.76
C ALA A 749 -35.13 -2.67 50.49
N ASP A 750 -35.57 -3.17 49.33
CA ASP A 750 -35.59 -2.43 48.07
C ASP A 750 -36.82 -2.81 47.21
N LYS A 751 -37.89 -2.02 47.36
CA LYS A 751 -39.23 -2.34 46.83
C LYS A 751 -39.37 -2.13 45.33
N ASP A 752 -38.50 -1.32 44.74
CA ASP A 752 -38.55 -0.96 43.32
C ASP A 752 -37.51 -1.73 42.48
N ASN A 753 -36.87 -2.72 43.08
CA ASN A 753 -35.91 -3.58 42.39
C ASN A 753 -36.60 -4.77 41.71
N ALA A 754 -36.62 -4.74 40.38
CA ALA A 754 -37.26 -5.74 39.55
C ALA A 754 -36.72 -7.17 39.78
N GLU A 755 -35.41 -7.31 40.01
CA GLU A 755 -34.75 -8.61 40.21
C GLU A 755 -35.20 -9.28 41.52
N LEU A 756 -35.43 -8.49 42.58
CA LEU A 756 -35.85 -9.02 43.88
C LEU A 756 -37.25 -9.61 43.83
N HIS A 757 -38.17 -8.95 43.12
CA HIS A 757 -39.51 -9.48 42.87
C HIS A 757 -39.46 -10.76 42.02
N TYR A 758 -38.60 -10.81 41.01
CA TYR A 758 -38.42 -12.03 40.20
C TYR A 758 -37.90 -13.20 41.05
N GLU A 759 -36.86 -13.00 41.88
CA GLU A 759 -36.33 -14.05 42.77
C GLU A 759 -37.35 -14.50 43.81
N LEU A 760 -38.11 -13.58 44.40
CA LEU A 760 -39.20 -13.92 45.32
C LEU A 760 -40.30 -14.73 44.60
N GLY A 761 -40.59 -14.42 43.34
CA GLY A 761 -41.48 -15.20 42.49
C GLY A 761 -41.02 -16.65 42.32
N LEU A 762 -39.72 -16.87 42.08
CA LEU A 762 -39.12 -18.21 42.02
C LEU A 762 -39.23 -18.97 43.36
N VAL A 763 -39.12 -18.27 44.49
CA VAL A 763 -39.34 -18.84 45.83
C VAL A 763 -40.78 -19.28 46.00
N TYR A 764 -41.75 -18.43 45.65
CA TYR A 764 -43.17 -18.78 45.72
C TYR A 764 -43.56 -19.92 44.78
N GLN A 765 -42.95 -19.98 43.60
CA GLN A 765 -43.12 -21.10 42.67
C GLN A 765 -42.59 -22.41 43.27
N ALA A 766 -41.42 -22.39 43.92
CA ALA A 766 -40.89 -23.56 44.62
C ALA A 766 -41.78 -24.00 45.79
N LEU A 767 -42.45 -23.06 46.44
CA LEU A 767 -43.46 -23.29 47.47
C LEU A 767 -44.83 -23.74 46.94
N ARG A 768 -45.02 -23.82 45.62
CA ARG A 768 -46.32 -24.12 44.97
C ARG A 768 -47.42 -23.13 45.38
N SER A 769 -47.04 -21.88 45.61
CA SER A 769 -47.92 -20.74 45.89
C SER A 769 -48.09 -19.90 44.63
N ASP A 770 -48.80 -20.45 43.64
CA ASP A 770 -48.76 -19.96 42.26
C ASP A 770 -49.32 -18.55 42.10
N GLU A 771 -50.38 -18.19 42.85
CA GLU A 771 -50.95 -16.83 42.85
C GLU A 771 -49.95 -15.77 43.35
N ALA A 772 -49.16 -16.10 44.38
CA ALA A 772 -48.14 -15.21 44.93
C ALA A 772 -46.96 -15.09 43.96
N ALA A 773 -46.57 -16.19 43.32
CA ALA A 773 -45.52 -16.21 42.29
C ALA A 773 -45.88 -15.30 41.11
N VAL A 774 -47.11 -15.43 40.58
CA VAL A 774 -47.62 -14.59 39.49
C VAL A 774 -47.59 -13.11 39.85
N LYS A 775 -48.06 -12.72 41.05
CA LYS A 775 -48.01 -11.32 41.51
C LYS A 775 -46.57 -10.77 41.56
N CYS A 776 -45.63 -11.58 42.03
CA CYS A 776 -44.23 -11.18 42.08
C CYS A 776 -43.62 -11.02 40.68
N PHE A 777 -43.92 -11.95 39.76
CA PHE A 777 -43.48 -11.83 38.37
C PHE A 777 -44.10 -10.63 37.65
N ASP A 778 -45.40 -10.38 37.80
CA ASP A 778 -46.04 -9.19 37.22
C ASP A 778 -45.41 -7.90 37.77
N ARG A 779 -45.15 -7.83 39.08
CA ARG A 779 -44.44 -6.68 39.67
C ARG A 779 -43.02 -6.53 39.14
N SER A 780 -42.30 -7.63 38.92
CA SER A 780 -40.97 -7.59 38.29
C SER A 780 -41.02 -7.01 36.86
N ILE A 781 -42.06 -7.33 36.10
CA ILE A 781 -42.28 -6.81 34.74
C ILE A 781 -42.58 -5.32 34.79
N GLU A 782 -43.45 -4.87 35.70
CA GLU A 782 -43.76 -3.44 35.89
C GLU A 782 -42.52 -2.62 36.21
N LEU A 783 -41.56 -3.19 36.95
CA LEU A 783 -40.30 -2.56 37.34
C LEU A 783 -39.19 -2.71 36.28
N GLY A 784 -39.49 -3.28 35.11
CA GLY A 784 -38.56 -3.33 33.97
C GLY A 784 -37.72 -4.59 33.85
N LYS A 785 -38.03 -5.68 34.57
CA LYS A 785 -37.41 -6.99 34.30
C LYS A 785 -37.80 -7.50 32.90
N ASP A 786 -36.94 -8.33 32.31
CA ASP A 786 -37.20 -9.00 31.03
C ASP A 786 -38.56 -9.71 31.03
N LYS A 787 -39.49 -9.12 30.26
CA LYS A 787 -40.87 -9.57 30.16
C LYS A 787 -40.98 -10.99 29.61
N ALA A 788 -40.11 -11.38 28.68
CA ALA A 788 -40.15 -12.72 28.10
C ALA A 788 -39.85 -13.78 29.17
N GLU A 789 -38.75 -13.61 29.90
CA GLU A 789 -38.33 -14.53 30.95
C GLU A 789 -39.35 -14.61 32.10
N ALA A 790 -39.87 -13.47 32.55
CA ALA A 790 -40.90 -13.44 33.58
C ALA A 790 -42.19 -14.15 33.13
N LYS A 791 -42.65 -13.93 31.88
CA LYS A 791 -43.83 -14.61 31.33
C LYS A 791 -43.62 -16.12 31.18
N LYS A 792 -42.41 -16.57 30.81
CA LYS A 792 -42.05 -18.00 30.84
C LYS A 792 -42.20 -18.59 32.23
N GLN A 793 -41.68 -17.94 33.27
CA GLN A 793 -41.80 -18.45 34.65
C GLN A 793 -43.24 -18.44 35.16
N MET A 794 -44.04 -17.44 34.80
CA MET A 794 -45.49 -17.42 35.08
C MET A 794 -46.21 -18.61 34.44
N GLY A 795 -45.94 -18.89 33.16
CA GLY A 795 -46.49 -20.06 32.47
C GLY A 795 -46.09 -21.37 33.15
N ARG A 796 -44.83 -21.48 33.58
CA ARG A 796 -44.33 -22.64 34.33
C ARG A 796 -45.02 -22.80 35.69
N ALA A 797 -45.22 -21.70 36.42
CA ALA A 797 -45.96 -21.73 37.69
C ALA A 797 -47.39 -22.25 37.49
N ALA A 798 -48.12 -21.68 36.53
CA ALA A 798 -49.47 -22.15 36.17
C ALA A 798 -49.50 -23.63 35.71
N MET A 799 -48.49 -24.07 34.94
CA MET A 799 -48.36 -25.46 34.52
C MET A 799 -48.16 -26.41 35.71
N LEU A 800 -47.31 -26.04 36.68
CA LEU A 800 -47.08 -26.80 37.91
C LEU A 800 -48.31 -26.81 38.82
N ALA A 801 -49.12 -25.75 38.82
CA ALA A 801 -50.42 -25.69 39.49
C ALA A 801 -51.44 -26.68 38.91
N GLY A 802 -51.25 -27.08 37.65
CA GLY A 802 -52.26 -27.83 36.88
C GLY A 802 -53.22 -26.93 36.09
N ASN A 803 -53.05 -25.61 36.15
CA ASN A 803 -53.85 -24.61 35.41
C ASN A 803 -53.35 -24.47 33.97
N LEU A 804 -53.39 -25.57 33.21
CA LEU A 804 -52.80 -25.65 31.86
C LEU A 804 -53.39 -24.61 30.88
N LYS A 805 -54.66 -24.26 31.03
CA LYS A 805 -55.34 -23.25 30.20
C LYS A 805 -54.81 -21.83 30.43
N GLU A 806 -54.32 -21.54 31.64
CA GLU A 806 -53.72 -20.24 31.98
C GLU A 806 -52.23 -20.20 31.64
N ALA A 807 -51.56 -21.36 31.61
CA ALA A 807 -50.14 -21.47 31.28
C ALA A 807 -49.85 -21.12 29.81
N VAL A 808 -50.67 -21.62 28.87
CA VAL A 808 -50.45 -21.45 27.42
C VAL A 808 -50.35 -19.97 27.01
N PRO A 809 -51.28 -19.07 27.40
CA PRO A 809 -51.16 -17.64 27.06
C PRO A 809 -49.90 -16.95 27.57
N GLN A 810 -49.37 -17.37 28.73
CA GLN A 810 -48.12 -16.79 29.25
C GLN A 810 -46.91 -17.22 28.42
N PHE A 811 -46.87 -18.49 28.01
CA PHE A 811 -45.86 -18.97 27.08
C PHE A 811 -45.99 -18.33 25.69
N ASP A 812 -47.21 -18.11 25.19
CA ASP A 812 -47.45 -17.38 23.93
C ASP A 812 -46.83 -15.98 23.96
N GLU A 813 -47.07 -15.22 25.03
CA GLU A 813 -46.51 -13.87 25.15
C GLU A 813 -44.98 -13.88 25.31
N SER A 814 -44.42 -14.87 26.01
CA SER A 814 -42.97 -15.06 26.08
C SER A 814 -42.38 -15.31 24.68
N LEU A 815 -42.95 -16.27 23.95
CA LEU A 815 -42.49 -16.69 22.62
C LEU A 815 -42.69 -15.61 21.56
N ARG A 816 -43.70 -14.76 21.71
CA ARG A 816 -43.91 -13.59 20.84
C ARG A 816 -42.79 -12.56 20.97
N ILE A 817 -42.16 -12.47 22.14
CA ILE A 817 -41.07 -11.52 22.41
C ILE A 817 -39.72 -12.14 22.01
N ARG A 818 -39.50 -13.41 22.38
CA ARG A 818 -38.24 -14.12 22.12
C ARG A 818 -38.52 -15.60 21.88
N ASP A 819 -37.97 -16.14 20.79
CA ASP A 819 -37.97 -17.58 20.54
C ASP A 819 -37.16 -18.28 21.67
N ASP A 820 -37.86 -18.97 22.57
CA ASP A 820 -37.29 -19.70 23.71
C ASP A 820 -37.72 -21.16 23.64
N VAL A 821 -36.73 -22.06 23.58
CA VAL A 821 -36.94 -23.49 23.35
C VAL A 821 -37.65 -24.14 24.53
N GLU A 822 -37.30 -23.77 25.75
CA GLU A 822 -37.87 -24.35 26.97
C GLU A 822 -39.33 -23.91 27.14
N ALA A 823 -39.63 -22.62 26.88
CA ALA A 823 -41.00 -22.11 26.82
C ALA A 823 -41.84 -22.84 25.76
N ALA A 824 -41.29 -23.05 24.56
CA ALA A 824 -41.98 -23.79 23.49
C ALA A 824 -42.30 -25.23 23.87
N ARG A 825 -41.36 -25.92 24.53
CA ARG A 825 -41.57 -27.29 25.03
C ARG A 825 -42.64 -27.35 26.11
N TRP A 826 -42.57 -26.50 27.13
CA TRP A 826 -43.57 -26.48 28.21
C TRP A 826 -44.96 -26.10 27.70
N ARG A 827 -45.03 -25.20 26.72
CA ARG A 827 -46.27 -24.88 26.03
C ARG A 827 -46.84 -26.07 25.25
N ALA A 828 -45.99 -26.76 24.47
CA ALA A 828 -46.41 -27.95 23.72
C ALA A 828 -46.92 -29.05 24.66
N GLU A 829 -46.28 -29.23 25.82
CA GLU A 829 -46.75 -30.14 26.87
C GLU A 829 -48.09 -29.72 27.46
N CYS A 830 -48.31 -28.42 27.70
CA CYS A 830 -49.60 -27.91 28.14
C CYS A 830 -50.70 -28.19 27.12
N LEU A 831 -50.48 -27.87 25.84
CA LEU A 831 -51.43 -28.11 24.75
C LEU A 831 -51.75 -29.60 24.57
N ARG A 832 -50.73 -30.45 24.66
CA ARG A 832 -50.90 -31.90 24.59
C ARG A 832 -51.80 -32.38 25.73
N ARG A 833 -51.57 -31.93 26.95
CA ARG A 833 -52.37 -32.30 28.14
C ARG A 833 -53.78 -31.71 28.13
N THR A 834 -54.04 -30.62 27.39
CA THR A 834 -55.41 -30.09 27.19
C THR A 834 -56.16 -30.77 26.04
N GLY A 835 -55.50 -31.66 25.29
CA GLY A 835 -56.11 -32.44 24.20
C GLY A 835 -55.76 -31.96 22.78
N ASP A 836 -54.97 -30.90 22.64
CA ASP A 836 -54.64 -30.25 21.38
C ASP A 836 -53.29 -30.74 20.81
N ALA A 837 -53.10 -32.06 20.75
CA ALA A 837 -51.82 -32.68 20.34
C ALA A 837 -51.37 -32.28 18.93
N ARG A 838 -52.30 -31.93 18.04
CA ARG A 838 -51.99 -31.44 16.69
C ARG A 838 -51.39 -30.02 16.72
N GLN A 839 -51.98 -29.12 17.50
CA GLN A 839 -51.44 -27.77 17.68
C GLN A 839 -50.10 -27.79 18.42
N ALA A 840 -49.94 -28.67 19.41
CA ALA A 840 -48.67 -28.89 20.09
C ALA A 840 -47.57 -29.27 19.07
N LEU A 841 -47.88 -30.16 18.12
CA LEU A 841 -46.95 -30.58 17.08
C LEU A 841 -46.60 -29.47 16.09
N GLU A 842 -47.60 -28.80 15.51
CA GLU A 842 -47.37 -27.73 14.53
C GLU A 842 -46.44 -26.63 15.08
N GLN A 843 -46.62 -26.27 16.35
CA GLN A 843 -45.87 -25.20 16.99
C GLN A 843 -44.47 -25.61 17.42
N LEU A 844 -44.31 -26.80 18.02
CA LEU A 844 -42.97 -27.29 18.38
C LEU A 844 -42.14 -27.55 17.12
N ASN A 845 -42.77 -28.03 16.03
CA ASN A 845 -42.11 -28.24 14.76
C ASN A 845 -41.66 -26.92 14.10
N LEU A 846 -42.44 -25.84 14.25
CA LEU A 846 -42.04 -24.50 13.78
C LEU A 846 -40.75 -24.01 14.46
N VAL A 847 -40.63 -24.19 15.78
CA VAL A 847 -39.43 -23.82 16.55
C VAL A 847 -38.25 -24.72 16.17
N TYR A 848 -38.50 -26.01 15.95
CA TYR A 848 -37.50 -26.98 15.50
C TYR A 848 -36.94 -26.65 14.11
N GLU A 849 -37.78 -26.30 13.13
CA GLU A 849 -37.32 -25.98 11.76
C GLU A 849 -36.53 -24.67 11.70
N LYS A 850 -36.89 -23.68 12.52
CA LYS A 850 -36.19 -22.38 12.57
C LYS A 850 -34.81 -22.44 13.21
N ASN A 851 -34.53 -23.46 14.03
CA ASN A 851 -33.32 -23.51 14.85
C ASN A 851 -32.46 -24.73 14.50
N PRO A 852 -31.42 -24.57 13.66
CA PRO A 852 -30.54 -25.67 13.26
C PRO A 852 -29.89 -26.41 14.43
N ALA A 853 -29.60 -25.70 15.52
CA ALA A 853 -29.03 -26.27 16.75
C ALA A 853 -29.92 -27.33 17.41
N LEU A 854 -31.24 -27.27 17.21
CA LEU A 854 -32.18 -28.21 17.82
C LEU A 854 -32.29 -29.54 17.08
N LYS A 855 -31.71 -29.65 15.87
CA LYS A 855 -31.81 -30.87 15.05
C LYS A 855 -31.15 -32.09 15.70
N ASN A 856 -30.26 -31.89 16.68
CA ASN A 856 -29.59 -32.95 17.42
C ASN A 856 -29.93 -32.94 18.92
N ASP A 857 -30.84 -32.07 19.37
CA ASP A 857 -31.25 -32.02 20.77
C ASP A 857 -32.15 -33.22 21.10
N VAL A 858 -31.63 -34.13 21.93
CA VAL A 858 -32.33 -35.37 22.28
C VAL A 858 -33.69 -35.14 22.93
N THR A 859 -33.84 -34.04 23.67
CA THR A 859 -35.08 -33.72 24.38
C THR A 859 -36.16 -33.25 23.42
N ILE A 860 -35.81 -32.40 22.44
CA ILE A 860 -36.73 -31.94 21.38
C ILE A 860 -37.12 -33.09 20.45
N LEU A 861 -36.14 -33.89 20.04
CA LEU A 861 -36.39 -35.05 19.17
C LEU A 861 -37.36 -36.05 19.85
N ALA A 862 -37.19 -36.30 21.15
CA ALA A 862 -38.10 -37.18 21.89
C ALA A 862 -39.50 -36.58 22.07
N ASP A 863 -39.63 -35.28 22.34
CA ASP A 863 -40.94 -34.60 22.45
C ASP A 863 -41.68 -34.60 21.10
N LEU A 864 -40.99 -34.28 20.00
CA LEU A 864 -41.56 -34.35 18.64
C LEU A 864 -41.94 -35.77 18.26
N ALA A 865 -41.08 -36.76 18.54
CA ALA A 865 -41.39 -38.17 18.32
C ALA A 865 -42.67 -38.58 19.04
N TYR A 866 -42.85 -38.17 20.30
CA TYR A 866 -44.06 -38.48 21.05
C TYR A 866 -45.30 -37.82 20.44
N LEU A 867 -45.20 -36.56 20.03
CA LEU A 867 -46.28 -35.85 19.35
C LEU A 867 -46.62 -36.48 17.99
N TYR A 868 -45.64 -36.97 17.22
CA TYR A 868 -45.88 -37.73 15.99
C TYR A 868 -46.60 -39.05 16.27
N VAL A 869 -46.24 -39.76 17.35
CA VAL A 869 -46.96 -40.99 17.79
C VAL A 869 -48.43 -40.67 18.14
N LEU A 870 -48.70 -39.55 18.82
CA LEU A 870 -50.06 -39.15 19.18
C LEU A 870 -50.90 -38.71 17.97
N ASN A 871 -50.27 -38.16 16.93
CA ASN A 871 -50.93 -37.73 15.69
C ASN A 871 -50.89 -38.79 14.57
N ASP A 872 -50.54 -40.04 14.90
CA ASP A 872 -50.48 -41.19 13.97
C ASP A 872 -49.53 -41.01 12.77
N MET A 873 -48.49 -40.18 12.92
CA MET A 873 -47.45 -39.95 11.91
C MET A 873 -46.24 -40.85 12.17
N LEU A 874 -46.48 -42.16 12.10
CA LEU A 874 -45.53 -43.20 12.52
C LEU A 874 -44.17 -43.19 11.79
N PRO A 875 -44.06 -42.91 10.48
CA PRO A 875 -42.75 -42.84 9.82
C PRO A 875 -41.86 -41.72 10.37
N LEU A 876 -42.44 -40.54 10.62
CA LEU A 876 -41.72 -39.40 11.19
C LEU A 876 -41.37 -39.64 12.66
N ALA A 877 -42.29 -40.27 13.42
CA ALA A 877 -42.00 -40.69 14.79
C ALA A 877 -40.76 -41.60 14.85
N ARG A 878 -40.67 -42.59 13.95
CA ARG A 878 -39.53 -43.50 13.89
C ARG A 878 -38.21 -42.78 13.62
N ASP A 879 -38.17 -41.90 12.63
CA ASP A 879 -36.96 -41.12 12.31
C ASP A 879 -36.46 -40.32 13.52
N HIS A 880 -37.38 -39.63 14.21
CA HIS A 880 -37.03 -38.81 15.38
C HIS A 880 -36.61 -39.66 16.59
N ILE A 881 -37.21 -40.85 16.77
CA ILE A 881 -36.77 -41.82 17.79
C ILE A 881 -35.35 -42.30 17.47
N ASP A 882 -35.08 -42.72 16.24
CA ASP A 882 -33.78 -43.25 15.84
C ASP A 882 -32.67 -42.18 16.03
N ARG A 883 -32.97 -40.92 15.68
CA ARG A 883 -32.06 -39.78 15.89
C ARG A 883 -31.89 -39.44 17.37
N ALA A 884 -32.96 -39.47 18.17
CA ALA A 884 -32.87 -39.26 19.61
C ALA A 884 -32.03 -40.36 20.28
N GLN A 885 -32.17 -41.61 19.86
CA GLN A 885 -31.38 -42.74 20.36
C GLN A 885 -29.91 -42.65 19.93
N ALA A 886 -29.62 -42.15 18.73
CA ALA A 886 -28.26 -41.89 18.29
C ALA A 886 -27.59 -40.76 19.09
N ALA A 887 -28.35 -39.75 19.50
CA ALA A 887 -27.86 -38.63 20.29
C ALA A 887 -27.59 -39.01 21.76
N ASP A 888 -28.55 -39.68 22.42
CA ASP A 888 -28.37 -40.25 23.74
C ASP A 888 -29.18 -41.56 23.89
N PRO A 889 -28.53 -42.73 23.81
CA PRO A 889 -29.18 -44.03 23.96
C PRO A 889 -29.81 -44.25 25.34
N LEU A 890 -29.31 -43.56 26.37
CA LEU A 890 -29.72 -43.70 27.77
C LEU A 890 -30.80 -42.67 28.15
N TYR A 891 -31.18 -41.76 27.26
CA TYR A 891 -32.25 -40.80 27.53
C TYR A 891 -33.58 -41.53 27.71
N ARG A 892 -33.99 -41.64 28.97
CA ARG A 892 -35.13 -42.48 29.41
C ARG A 892 -36.43 -42.14 28.70
N TYR A 893 -36.68 -40.86 28.47
CA TYR A 893 -37.91 -40.42 27.84
C TYR A 893 -38.01 -40.95 26.38
N THR A 894 -36.91 -41.01 25.62
CA THR A 894 -36.90 -41.63 24.28
C THR A 894 -37.31 -43.10 24.33
N GLN A 895 -36.87 -43.85 25.34
CA GLN A 895 -37.24 -45.26 25.49
C GLN A 895 -38.75 -45.43 25.78
N LEU A 896 -39.33 -44.53 26.58
CA LEU A 896 -40.78 -44.49 26.82
C LEU A 896 -41.55 -44.16 25.54
N VAL A 897 -41.08 -43.17 24.78
CA VAL A 897 -41.69 -42.80 23.49
C VAL A 897 -41.60 -43.94 22.47
N LYS A 898 -40.47 -44.67 22.45
CA LYS A 898 -40.31 -45.88 21.64
C LYS A 898 -41.30 -46.99 22.02
N ALA A 899 -41.56 -47.20 23.30
CA ALA A 899 -42.59 -48.15 23.73
C ALA A 899 -43.99 -47.72 23.25
N CYS A 900 -44.31 -46.41 23.30
CA CYS A 900 -45.55 -45.89 22.72
C CYS A 900 -45.65 -46.13 21.20
N TYR A 901 -44.55 -45.92 20.47
CA TYR A 901 -44.46 -46.18 19.03
C TYR A 901 -44.66 -47.68 18.70
N LEU A 902 -43.99 -48.58 19.42
CA LEU A 902 -44.12 -50.04 19.24
C LEU A 902 -45.57 -50.49 19.43
N HIS A 903 -46.25 -49.96 20.45
CA HIS A 903 -47.67 -50.26 20.66
C HIS A 903 -48.56 -49.77 19.52
N ARG A 904 -48.35 -48.53 19.04
CA ARG A 904 -49.12 -47.97 17.91
C ARG A 904 -48.87 -48.71 16.58
N THR A 905 -47.71 -49.34 16.42
CA THR A 905 -47.38 -50.16 15.24
C THR A 905 -47.78 -51.63 15.38
N GLY A 906 -48.48 -52.01 16.46
CA GLY A 906 -48.98 -53.37 16.69
C GLY A 906 -47.99 -54.32 17.38
N GLN A 907 -46.80 -53.85 17.73
CA GLN A 907 -45.76 -54.60 18.47
C GLN A 907 -45.96 -54.45 19.98
N THR A 908 -47.17 -54.71 20.48
CA THR A 908 -47.53 -54.48 21.89
C THR A 908 -46.74 -55.37 22.88
N GLU A 909 -46.28 -56.54 22.47
CA GLU A 909 -45.43 -57.40 23.32
C GLU A 909 -44.04 -56.82 23.56
N ASP A 910 -43.42 -56.27 22.53
CA ASP A 910 -42.12 -55.61 22.62
C ASP A 910 -42.23 -54.31 23.43
N ALA A 911 -43.30 -53.53 23.21
CA ALA A 911 -43.61 -52.36 24.01
C ALA A 911 -43.75 -52.70 25.50
N ALA A 912 -44.51 -53.75 25.83
CA ALA A 912 -44.71 -54.19 27.21
C ALA A 912 -43.41 -54.68 27.87
N THR A 913 -42.54 -55.35 27.11
CA THR A 913 -41.24 -55.82 27.59
C THR A 913 -40.30 -54.66 27.90
N LEU A 914 -40.23 -53.67 27.01
CA LEU A 914 -39.45 -52.45 27.22
C LEU A 914 -39.94 -51.63 28.42
N VAL A 915 -41.25 -51.51 28.62
CA VAL A 915 -41.80 -50.81 29.79
C VAL A 915 -41.48 -51.56 31.08
N ARG A 916 -41.60 -52.90 31.09
CA ARG A 916 -41.24 -53.71 32.28
C ARG A 916 -39.78 -53.58 32.66
N SER A 917 -38.86 -53.54 31.70
CA SER A 917 -37.43 -53.39 32.03
C SER A 917 -37.15 -52.04 32.71
N LEU A 918 -37.78 -50.97 32.23
CA LEU A 918 -37.65 -49.63 32.82
C LEU A 918 -38.28 -49.54 34.22
N VAL A 919 -39.43 -50.19 34.44
CA VAL A 919 -40.08 -50.20 35.76
C VAL A 919 -39.31 -51.08 36.76
N ASN A 920 -38.90 -52.29 36.37
CA ASN A 920 -38.17 -53.22 37.23
C ASN A 920 -36.75 -52.73 37.56
N GLY A 921 -36.12 -51.98 36.65
CA GLY A 921 -34.85 -51.30 36.91
C GLY A 921 -34.95 -50.15 37.92
N GLY A 922 -36.15 -49.83 38.41
CA GLY A 922 -36.40 -48.69 39.29
C GLY A 922 -36.25 -47.34 38.60
N GLU A 923 -36.14 -47.33 37.27
CA GLU A 923 -35.89 -46.11 36.49
C GLU A 923 -37.13 -45.24 36.34
N VAL A 924 -38.32 -45.86 36.35
CA VAL A 924 -39.62 -45.17 36.24
C VAL A 924 -40.67 -45.84 37.12
N LYS A 925 -41.52 -45.05 37.78
CA LYS A 925 -42.67 -45.57 38.53
C LYS A 925 -43.87 -45.78 37.61
N GLU A 926 -44.56 -46.90 37.77
CA GLU A 926 -45.75 -47.22 36.97
C GLU A 926 -46.85 -46.14 37.07
N GLU A 927 -47.00 -45.51 38.23
CA GLU A 927 -47.96 -44.41 38.44
C GLU A 927 -47.70 -43.19 37.55
N ASP A 928 -46.44 -42.88 37.28
CA ASP A 928 -46.05 -41.76 36.42
C ASP A 928 -46.33 -42.07 34.95
N LEU A 929 -46.14 -43.33 34.55
CA LEU A 929 -46.45 -43.82 33.21
C LEU A 929 -47.94 -43.74 32.88
N ARG A 930 -48.81 -43.90 33.88
CA ARG A 930 -50.27 -43.73 33.72
C ARG A 930 -50.66 -42.29 33.39
N ARG A 931 -49.75 -41.31 33.37
CA ARG A 931 -50.04 -39.94 32.92
C ARG A 931 -49.79 -39.74 31.42
N MET A 932 -49.15 -40.68 30.74
CA MET A 932 -48.96 -40.68 29.28
C MET A 932 -50.12 -41.40 28.59
N ASP A 933 -50.66 -40.81 27.53
CA ASP A 933 -51.91 -41.25 26.90
C ASP A 933 -51.79 -42.66 26.30
N VAL A 934 -50.79 -42.90 25.45
CA VAL A 934 -50.54 -44.21 24.84
C VAL A 934 -50.06 -45.22 25.88
N MET A 935 -49.33 -44.77 26.91
CA MET A 935 -48.75 -45.68 27.91
C MET A 935 -49.83 -46.31 28.81
N LYS A 936 -50.94 -45.62 29.09
CA LYS A 936 -52.12 -46.21 29.75
C LYS A 936 -52.61 -47.44 28.98
N GLU A 937 -52.62 -47.37 27.64
CA GLU A 937 -53.01 -48.49 26.78
C GLU A 937 -52.02 -49.66 26.90
N VAL A 938 -50.71 -49.38 26.86
CA VAL A 938 -49.65 -50.39 27.04
C VAL A 938 -49.78 -51.10 28.39
N LEU A 939 -49.92 -50.35 29.49
CA LEU A 939 -50.07 -50.89 30.84
C LEU A 939 -51.36 -51.71 31.00
N SER A 940 -52.43 -51.32 30.30
CA SER A 940 -53.70 -52.03 30.33
C SER A 940 -53.75 -53.26 29.40
N SER A 941 -52.76 -53.45 28.52
CA SER A 941 -52.69 -54.58 27.59
C SER A 941 -52.53 -55.94 28.30
N LYS A 942 -53.01 -57.01 27.67
CA LYS A 942 -52.79 -58.38 28.17
C LYS A 942 -51.30 -58.74 28.22
N ALA A 943 -50.52 -58.28 27.25
CA ALA A 943 -49.07 -58.53 27.14
C ALA A 943 -48.27 -57.97 28.33
N TYR A 944 -48.65 -56.81 28.85
CA TYR A 944 -48.02 -56.25 30.04
C TYR A 944 -48.41 -57.03 31.31
N ARG A 945 -49.70 -57.38 31.47
CA ARG A 945 -50.23 -58.12 32.63
C ARG A 945 -49.77 -59.59 32.70
N SER A 946 -49.57 -60.26 31.56
CA SER A 946 -49.24 -61.70 31.50
C SER A 946 -47.82 -62.03 31.93
N GLY A 947 -46.88 -61.07 31.86
CA GLY A 947 -45.50 -61.22 32.35
C GLY A 947 -45.27 -60.63 33.75
N SER A 948 -46.35 -60.36 34.51
CA SER A 948 -46.33 -59.90 35.91
C SER A 948 -46.68 -61.04 36.90
N ARG A 949 -46.34 -62.28 36.52
CA ARG A 949 -46.48 -63.46 37.40
C ARG A 949 -45.13 -63.94 37.88
#